data_AF-A0A0B0HBR2-F1
#
_entry.id   AF-A0A0B0HBR2-F1
#
_cell.length_a   1.000
_cell.length_b   1.000
_cell.length_c   1.000
_cell.angle_alpha   90.00
_cell.angle_beta   90.00
_cell.angle_gamma   90.00
#
_symmetry.space_group_name_H-M   'P 1'
#
loop_
_entity.id
_entity.type
_entity.pdbx_description
1 polymer ?
#
loop_
_entity_poly.entity_id
_entity_poly.type
_entity_poly.pdbx_seq_one_letter_code
_entity_poly.pdbx_strand_id
1 'polypeptide(L)'
;MIEPNPDNAPLHIVGRTSILPGSLADLPGPTLSFTIEARIDADQSCDVNQVNSYLASLFKQSLDAFPTPAQSGQESLGGQMITSLLYSLLACQQAAGQPIADAGKVLYNLNQSFVIVVPSVEGCSNDLASILPGLLNIINCAGQECPADEAPGQLAKMIEKLRLSAPSDSNTSHFLSAARRLGIPYSHVTNRLYQYGQGIRAHLMESSFTDHTPQLSAMLARNKLATANALRRACLPVPDHQMVNDEEEAVRLAGQFGFPVVIKPADLDGGTGVAAGLKNSEMVRGAYREAHKHSKQIMLERHVEGRDYRLVVFNGRTVWAIERVPAGVNGDGIHTVRELIESANEDTSRQGHNSPLKPLELSPGALDLIDEQGLTPDAVPEVDRYVRLSRNGNVSSGGTPVTVFEQVHPDNLRLAARAAATLKLDLAGVDLLIPDIRQSWLESDAAICEVNAQPQFGPVTAGHLYPEVLCGVIQGNGRIPLTLILGDSQNLALRLGKTLAQSGVQVGRADFDGCYLQGQPASRGKKGAYISGRWLIAEPAVEAGILSINDASLLKTGLPFDRFDLLVVAGPLTGPDSHNLLPVFLAVILQSCTGPVCITPDNGLQELVENVSVRNPVSVLGGSPDEQAVELARLMLAARERHQQPVSEE
;
A
#
# COMPACT_ATOMS: atom_id res chain seq x y z
N MET A 1 -31.78 -14.69 -15.09
CA MET A 1 -32.02 -13.50 -15.97
C MET A 1 -33.46 -13.01 -15.81
N ILE A 2 -33.75 -12.37 -14.68
CA ILE A 2 -34.85 -11.42 -14.57
C ILE A 2 -34.15 -10.07 -14.64
N GLU A 3 -34.23 -9.39 -15.78
CA GLU A 3 -33.86 -7.98 -15.80
C GLU A 3 -34.92 -7.24 -14.99
N PRO A 4 -34.59 -6.54 -13.89
CA PRO A 4 -35.57 -5.71 -13.23
C PRO A 4 -36.11 -4.71 -14.25
N ASN A 5 -37.43 -4.51 -14.26
CA ASN A 5 -38.05 -3.50 -15.10
C ASN A 5 -37.39 -2.15 -14.74
N PRO A 6 -36.64 -1.50 -15.66
CA PRO A 6 -35.89 -0.28 -15.34
C PRO A 6 -36.78 0.85 -14.83
N ASP A 7 -38.09 0.78 -15.09
CA ASP A 7 -39.08 1.76 -14.65
C ASP A 7 -39.42 1.71 -13.15
N ASN A 8 -39.10 0.62 -12.42
CA ASN A 8 -39.48 0.43 -11.00
C ASN A 8 -38.28 0.31 -10.03
N ALA A 9 -37.07 0.68 -10.44
CA ALA A 9 -35.87 0.56 -9.61
C ALA A 9 -35.68 1.77 -8.66
N PRO A 10 -35.32 1.57 -7.37
CA PRO A 10 -35.09 2.69 -6.44
C PRO A 10 -33.86 3.55 -6.80
N LEU A 11 -32.89 2.97 -7.52
CA LEU A 11 -31.73 3.67 -8.04
C LEU A 11 -31.55 3.41 -9.54
N HIS A 12 -31.33 4.47 -10.32
CA HIS A 12 -31.00 4.38 -11.74
C HIS A 12 -29.89 5.37 -12.14
N ILE A 13 -29.02 4.99 -13.09
CA ILE A 13 -28.02 5.88 -13.65
C ILE A 13 -28.67 6.69 -14.78
N VAL A 14 -28.66 8.02 -14.68
CA VAL A 14 -29.29 8.92 -15.68
C VAL A 14 -28.24 9.73 -16.46
N GLY A 15 -26.95 9.53 -16.15
CA GLY A 15 -25.83 10.18 -16.82
C GLY A 15 -24.77 9.20 -17.34
N ARG A 16 -23.68 9.76 -17.88
CA ARG A 16 -22.49 8.98 -18.25
C ARG A 16 -21.49 8.96 -17.10
N THR A 17 -20.88 7.81 -16.88
CA THR A 17 -19.70 7.71 -16.01
C THR A 17 -18.55 8.51 -16.62
N SER A 18 -17.93 9.36 -15.80
CA SER A 18 -16.75 10.13 -16.18
C SER A 18 -15.60 9.75 -15.26
N ILE A 19 -14.45 9.38 -15.85
CA ILE A 19 -13.24 9.06 -15.10
C ILE A 19 -12.38 10.31 -15.08
N LEU A 20 -12.13 10.85 -13.89
CA LEU A 20 -11.22 11.95 -13.69
C LEU A 20 -9.86 11.38 -13.26
N PRO A 21 -8.76 11.69 -13.97
CA PRO A 21 -7.44 11.21 -13.59
C PRO A 21 -6.96 11.80 -12.25
N GLY A 22 -7.43 13.00 -11.89
CA GLY A 22 -7.08 13.70 -10.67
C GLY A 22 -8.02 13.48 -9.50
N SER A 23 -7.65 14.10 -8.38
CA SER A 23 -8.37 14.08 -7.13
C SER A 23 -9.54 15.04 -7.12
N LEU A 24 -10.58 14.71 -6.36
CA LEU A 24 -11.76 15.55 -6.20
C LEU A 24 -12.33 15.39 -4.80
N ALA A 25 -12.82 16.49 -4.22
CA ALA A 25 -13.50 16.48 -2.91
C ALA A 25 -12.67 15.83 -1.80
N ASP A 26 -11.38 16.18 -1.72
CA ASP A 26 -10.37 15.68 -0.76
C ASP A 26 -10.02 14.18 -0.85
N LEU A 27 -10.63 13.44 -1.79
CA LEU A 27 -10.36 12.03 -2.00
C LEU A 27 -9.01 11.84 -2.71
N PRO A 28 -8.10 11.00 -2.19
CA PRO A 28 -6.79 10.79 -2.80
C PRO A 28 -6.89 9.98 -4.09
N GLY A 29 -6.05 10.32 -5.07
CA GLY A 29 -5.87 9.56 -6.32
C GLY A 29 -6.90 9.86 -7.41
N PRO A 30 -6.92 9.05 -8.50
CA PRO A 30 -7.95 9.11 -9.53
C PRO A 30 -9.35 8.96 -8.94
N THR A 31 -10.29 9.73 -9.47
CA THR A 31 -11.65 9.77 -8.95
C THR A 31 -12.63 9.45 -10.07
N LEU A 32 -13.52 8.47 -9.86
CA LEU A 32 -14.67 8.27 -10.74
C LEU A 32 -15.77 9.22 -10.30
N SER A 33 -16.33 9.97 -11.25
CA SER A 33 -17.51 10.81 -11.03
C SER A 33 -18.68 10.25 -11.82
N PHE A 34 -19.84 10.15 -11.20
CA PHE A 34 -21.06 9.67 -11.87
C PHE A 34 -22.31 10.35 -11.31
N THR A 35 -23.32 10.49 -12.18
CA THR A 35 -24.63 11.04 -11.85
C THR A 35 -25.64 9.92 -11.69
N ILE A 36 -26.22 9.82 -10.49
CA ILE A 36 -27.25 8.84 -10.13
C ILE A 36 -28.54 9.58 -9.79
N GLU A 37 -29.65 9.14 -10.36
CA GLU A 37 -30.98 9.57 -9.95
C GLU A 37 -31.55 8.51 -9.00
N ALA A 38 -31.92 8.93 -7.79
CA ALA A 38 -32.65 8.08 -6.88
C ALA A 38 -34.16 8.29 -7.11
N ARG A 39 -34.84 7.27 -7.61
CA ARG A 39 -36.29 7.31 -7.79
C ARG A 39 -36.95 6.62 -6.61
N ILE A 40 -37.61 7.38 -5.77
CA ILE A 40 -38.35 6.82 -4.64
C ILE A 40 -39.82 6.80 -5.08
N ASP A 41 -40.31 5.63 -5.51
CA ASP A 41 -41.74 5.44 -5.69
C ASP A 41 -42.42 5.51 -4.31
N ALA A 42 -43.32 6.47 -4.14
CA ALA A 42 -44.04 6.72 -2.88
C ALA A 42 -44.90 5.54 -2.41
N ASP A 43 -45.14 4.56 -3.29
CA ASP A 43 -45.99 3.39 -3.06
C ASP A 43 -45.21 2.09 -2.74
N GLN A 44 -43.86 2.09 -2.74
CA GLN A 44 -43.06 0.92 -2.34
C GLN A 44 -42.30 1.16 -1.03
N SER A 45 -42.57 0.32 -0.02
CA SER A 45 -41.85 0.29 1.26
C SER A 45 -40.46 -0.35 1.08
N CYS A 46 -39.51 0.37 0.49
CA CYS A 46 -38.11 -0.06 0.47
C CYS A 46 -37.49 0.12 1.87
N ASP A 47 -37.21 -0.99 2.56
CA ASP A 47 -36.52 -0.97 3.85
C ASP A 47 -34.99 -1.00 3.66
N VAL A 48 -34.34 0.15 3.84
CA VAL A 48 -32.88 0.29 3.72
C VAL A 48 -32.13 -0.59 4.72
N ASN A 49 -32.71 -0.87 5.90
CA ASN A 49 -32.07 -1.75 6.87
C ASN A 49 -32.03 -3.20 6.38
N GLN A 50 -33.09 -3.64 5.69
CA GLN A 50 -33.13 -4.96 5.05
C GLN A 50 -32.09 -5.05 3.93
N VAL A 51 -32.00 -4.02 3.07
CA VAL A 51 -30.97 -3.91 2.02
C VAL A 51 -29.57 -4.00 2.61
N ASN A 52 -29.27 -3.19 3.62
CA ASN A 52 -27.95 -3.17 4.27
C ASN A 52 -27.62 -4.51 4.94
N SER A 53 -28.60 -5.16 5.57
CA SER A 53 -28.41 -6.48 6.20
C SER A 53 -28.13 -7.55 5.16
N TYR A 54 -28.83 -7.52 4.02
CA TYR A 54 -28.59 -8.42 2.91
C TYR A 54 -27.20 -8.22 2.29
N LEU A 55 -26.82 -6.98 1.98
CA LEU A 55 -25.48 -6.66 1.48
C LEU A 55 -24.39 -7.10 2.45
N ALA A 56 -24.53 -6.81 3.74
CA ALA A 56 -23.59 -7.26 4.76
C ALA A 56 -23.47 -8.79 4.78
N SER A 57 -24.56 -9.53 4.60
CA SER A 57 -24.53 -11.00 4.52
C SER A 57 -23.75 -11.52 3.31
N LEU A 58 -23.89 -10.87 2.15
CA LEU A 58 -23.14 -11.20 0.93
C LEU A 58 -21.63 -10.95 1.10
N PHE A 59 -21.25 -9.81 1.67
CA PHE A 59 -19.86 -9.41 1.80
C PHE A 59 -19.11 -10.09 2.97
N LYS A 60 -19.80 -10.53 4.03
CA LYS A 60 -19.17 -11.26 5.16
C LYS A 60 -18.42 -12.53 4.76
N GLN A 61 -18.73 -13.11 3.61
CA GLN A 61 -17.96 -14.25 3.07
C GLN A 61 -16.60 -13.86 2.50
N SER A 62 -16.40 -12.58 2.19
CA SER A 62 -15.23 -12.04 1.48
C SER A 62 -14.46 -10.98 2.28
N LEU A 63 -15.04 -10.45 3.35
CA LEU A 63 -14.49 -9.42 4.22
C LEU A 63 -14.69 -9.78 5.69
N ASP A 64 -13.71 -9.45 6.52
CA ASP A 64 -13.81 -9.60 7.98
C ASP A 64 -14.92 -8.70 8.57
N ALA A 65 -15.18 -7.54 7.95
CA ALA A 65 -16.26 -6.63 8.32
C ALA A 65 -16.83 -5.89 7.09
N PHE A 66 -18.16 -5.77 7.02
CA PHE A 66 -18.82 -4.89 6.04
C PHE A 66 -18.85 -3.47 6.59
N PRO A 67 -18.32 -2.46 5.86
CA PRO A 67 -18.34 -1.10 6.34
C PRO A 67 -19.80 -0.64 6.44
N THR A 68 -20.21 -0.20 7.64
CA THR A 68 -21.60 0.13 7.94
C THR A 68 -21.82 1.64 7.77
N PRO A 69 -22.92 2.09 7.14
CA PRO A 69 -23.27 3.50 7.09
C PRO A 69 -23.35 4.11 8.49
N ALA A 70 -22.83 5.32 8.69
CA ALA A 70 -23.17 6.10 9.87
C ALA A 70 -24.68 6.44 9.80
N GLN A 71 -25.46 6.04 10.80
CA GLN A 71 -26.88 6.40 10.84
C GLN A 71 -27.03 7.90 11.13
N SER A 72 -27.29 8.69 10.09
CA SER A 72 -27.70 10.09 10.25
C SER A 72 -29.24 10.16 10.19
N GLY A 73 -29.88 10.60 11.28
CA GLY A 73 -31.34 10.64 11.40
C GLY A 73 -32.06 11.67 10.51
N GLN A 74 -31.38 12.24 9.50
CA GLN A 74 -31.88 13.36 8.67
C GLN A 74 -31.77 13.12 7.15
N GLU A 75 -31.23 11.98 6.68
CA GLU A 75 -31.10 11.71 5.24
C GLU A 75 -32.41 11.20 4.61
N SER A 76 -32.71 11.67 3.38
CA SER A 76 -33.79 11.13 2.57
C SER A 76 -33.54 9.65 2.24
N LEU A 77 -34.59 8.89 1.94
CA LEU A 77 -34.46 7.48 1.54
C LEU A 77 -33.47 7.28 0.38
N GLY A 78 -33.49 8.18 -0.60
CA GLY A 78 -32.55 8.19 -1.72
C GLY A 78 -31.12 8.44 -1.28
N GLY A 79 -30.90 9.35 -0.32
CA GLY A 79 -29.58 9.58 0.29
C GLY A 79 -29.05 8.32 0.97
N GLN A 80 -29.89 7.64 1.76
CA GLN A 80 -29.49 6.41 2.43
C GLN A 80 -29.14 5.29 1.44
N MET A 81 -29.89 5.15 0.33
CA MET A 81 -29.60 4.19 -0.73
C MET A 81 -28.28 4.50 -1.47
N ILE A 82 -27.98 5.78 -1.70
CA ILE A 82 -26.68 6.21 -2.25
C ILE A 82 -25.55 5.87 -1.28
N THR A 83 -25.75 6.06 0.03
CA THR A 83 -24.81 5.64 1.05
C THR A 83 -24.57 4.12 0.98
N SER A 84 -25.62 3.29 0.91
CA SER A 84 -25.47 1.84 0.73
C SER A 84 -24.66 1.45 -0.52
N LEU A 85 -24.85 2.17 -1.64
CA LEU A 85 -24.06 1.98 -2.86
C LEU A 85 -22.58 2.32 -2.65
N LEU A 86 -22.28 3.48 -2.07
CA LEU A 86 -20.90 3.94 -1.82
C LEU A 86 -20.13 2.95 -0.94
N TYR A 87 -20.77 2.43 0.10
CA TYR A 87 -20.19 1.44 1.00
C TYR A 87 -20.06 0.05 0.35
N SER A 88 -20.97 -0.32 -0.54
CA SER A 88 -20.87 -1.56 -1.31
C SER A 88 -19.74 -1.51 -2.35
N LEU A 89 -19.53 -0.35 -3.00
CA LEU A 89 -18.38 -0.14 -3.88
C LEU A 89 -17.07 -0.25 -3.09
N LEU A 90 -16.99 0.40 -1.93
CA LEU A 90 -15.85 0.27 -1.02
C LEU A 90 -15.61 -1.19 -0.64
N ALA A 91 -16.65 -1.93 -0.27
CA ALA A 91 -16.55 -3.35 0.10
C ALA A 91 -16.02 -4.21 -1.08
N CYS A 92 -16.49 -3.96 -2.31
CA CYS A 92 -15.94 -4.62 -3.51
C CYS A 92 -14.44 -4.33 -3.69
N GLN A 93 -14.03 -3.07 -3.52
CA GLN A 93 -12.62 -2.67 -3.64
C GLN A 93 -11.76 -3.32 -2.56
N GLN A 94 -12.22 -3.35 -1.31
CA GLN A 94 -11.53 -3.99 -0.18
C GLN A 94 -11.41 -5.50 -0.37
N ALA A 95 -12.49 -6.18 -0.80
CA ALA A 95 -12.49 -7.62 -1.05
C ALA A 95 -11.58 -8.00 -2.24
N ALA A 96 -11.38 -7.06 -3.16
CA ALA A 96 -10.45 -7.18 -4.27
C ALA A 96 -8.99 -6.89 -3.87
N GLY A 97 -8.72 -6.49 -2.62
CA GLY A 97 -7.37 -6.17 -2.13
C GLY A 97 -6.89 -4.78 -2.53
N GLN A 98 -7.78 -3.87 -2.91
CA GLN A 98 -7.41 -2.50 -3.24
C GLN A 98 -7.14 -1.69 -1.96
N PRO A 99 -6.08 -0.86 -1.92
CA PRO A 99 -5.74 0.00 -0.80
C PRO A 99 -6.66 1.24 -0.70
N ILE A 100 -7.98 1.03 -0.69
CA ILE A 100 -9.01 2.08 -0.56
C ILE A 100 -9.77 1.84 0.74
N ALA A 101 -9.88 2.88 1.57
CA ALA A 101 -10.66 2.83 2.81
C ALA A 101 -11.69 3.97 2.95
N ASP A 102 -11.64 4.98 2.07
CA ASP A 102 -12.72 5.98 1.99
C ASP A 102 -13.84 5.42 1.15
N ALA A 103 -15.06 5.46 1.69
CA ALA A 103 -16.23 5.43 0.85
C ALA A 103 -16.18 6.66 -0.08
N GLY A 104 -16.80 6.55 -1.25
CA GLY A 104 -17.04 7.72 -2.07
C GLY A 104 -17.93 8.75 -1.36
N LYS A 105 -18.10 9.92 -1.98
CA LYS A 105 -18.84 11.05 -1.42
C LYS A 105 -19.88 11.56 -2.40
N VAL A 106 -20.95 12.13 -1.87
CA VAL A 106 -21.89 12.94 -2.66
C VAL A 106 -21.28 14.34 -2.83
N LEU A 107 -21.03 14.76 -4.08
CA LEU A 107 -20.59 16.12 -4.41
C LEU A 107 -21.74 17.13 -4.32
N TYR A 108 -22.89 16.78 -4.89
CA TYR A 108 -24.10 17.60 -4.85
C TYR A 108 -25.35 16.74 -5.02
N ASN A 109 -26.45 17.25 -4.46
CA ASN A 109 -27.79 16.66 -4.56
C ASN A 109 -28.75 17.76 -5.04
N LEU A 110 -29.43 17.50 -6.17
CA LEU A 110 -30.47 18.37 -6.72
C LEU A 110 -31.70 17.52 -7.02
N ASN A 111 -32.77 17.68 -6.24
CA ASN A 111 -34.06 17.00 -6.47
C ASN A 111 -33.93 15.48 -6.68
N GLN A 112 -33.23 14.78 -5.77
CA GLN A 112 -32.95 13.33 -5.85
C GLN A 112 -32.00 12.90 -6.99
N SER A 113 -31.38 13.85 -7.69
CA SER A 113 -30.22 13.59 -8.55
C SER A 113 -28.93 13.87 -7.78
N PHE A 114 -28.14 12.83 -7.57
CA PHE A 114 -26.89 12.82 -6.84
C PHE A 114 -25.73 12.74 -7.83
N VAL A 115 -24.73 13.59 -7.66
CA VAL A 115 -23.41 13.33 -8.26
C VAL A 115 -22.49 12.84 -7.18
N ILE A 116 -21.94 11.65 -7.39
CA ILE A 116 -21.07 11.02 -6.43
C ILE A 116 -19.70 10.76 -7.03
N VAL A 117 -18.72 10.78 -6.16
CA VAL A 117 -17.32 10.56 -6.46
C VAL A 117 -16.81 9.37 -5.70
N VAL A 118 -16.11 8.46 -6.37
CA VAL A 118 -15.55 7.26 -5.75
C VAL A 118 -14.06 7.21 -6.03
N PRO A 119 -13.22 7.07 -4.98
CA PRO A 119 -11.78 6.96 -5.17
C PRO A 119 -11.44 5.63 -5.84
N SER A 120 -10.46 5.65 -6.74
CA SER A 120 -9.94 4.44 -7.35
C SER A 120 -8.42 4.42 -7.35
N VAL A 121 -7.87 3.23 -7.49
CA VAL A 121 -6.45 3.04 -7.79
C VAL A 121 -6.27 3.20 -9.30
N GLU A 122 -5.15 3.82 -9.69
CA GLU A 122 -4.79 4.00 -11.09
C GLU A 122 -4.78 2.65 -11.84
N GLY A 123 -5.36 2.62 -13.05
CA GLY A 123 -5.60 1.39 -13.81
C GLY A 123 -6.92 0.68 -13.49
N CYS A 124 -7.47 0.84 -12.29
CA CYS A 124 -8.71 0.15 -11.88
C CYS A 124 -9.99 0.92 -12.24
N SER A 125 -9.92 2.20 -12.62
CA SER A 125 -11.12 3.04 -12.80
C SER A 125 -12.11 2.48 -13.83
N ASN A 126 -11.62 1.86 -14.90
CA ASN A 126 -12.49 1.24 -15.90
C ASN A 126 -13.20 -0.01 -15.35
N ASP A 127 -12.47 -0.84 -14.59
CA ASP A 127 -13.04 -2.04 -13.98
C ASP A 127 -14.08 -1.66 -12.91
N LEU A 128 -13.77 -0.66 -12.09
CA LEU A 128 -14.71 -0.13 -11.09
C LEU A 128 -15.97 0.44 -11.74
N ALA A 129 -15.83 1.23 -12.81
CA ALA A 129 -16.97 1.73 -13.57
C ALA A 129 -17.83 0.60 -14.14
N SER A 130 -17.19 -0.50 -14.57
CA SER A 130 -17.89 -1.62 -15.21
C SER A 130 -18.71 -2.48 -14.25
N ILE A 131 -18.37 -2.51 -12.95
CA ILE A 131 -19.14 -3.28 -11.96
C ILE A 131 -20.36 -2.53 -11.43
N LEU A 132 -20.42 -1.20 -11.63
CA LEU A 132 -21.47 -0.34 -11.10
C LEU A 132 -22.90 -0.80 -11.49
N PRO A 133 -23.21 -1.12 -12.76
CA PRO A 133 -24.54 -1.60 -13.13
C PRO A 133 -24.93 -2.91 -12.44
N GLY A 134 -23.97 -3.84 -12.30
CA GLY A 134 -24.19 -5.12 -11.61
C GLY A 134 -24.46 -4.93 -10.12
N LEU A 135 -23.73 -4.01 -9.48
CA LEU A 135 -23.93 -3.70 -8.07
C LEU A 135 -25.27 -2.99 -7.81
N LEU A 136 -25.66 -2.06 -8.69
CA LEU A 136 -26.98 -1.43 -8.64
C LEU A 136 -28.10 -2.47 -8.78
N ASN A 137 -27.93 -3.46 -9.67
CA ASN A 137 -28.87 -4.56 -9.80
C ASN A 137 -29.02 -5.35 -8.49
N ILE A 138 -27.91 -5.68 -7.81
CA ILE A 138 -27.94 -6.35 -6.51
C ILE A 138 -28.67 -5.50 -5.45
N ILE A 139 -28.38 -4.21 -5.38
CA ILE A 139 -29.02 -3.28 -4.42
C ILE A 139 -30.52 -3.17 -4.69
N ASN A 140 -30.92 -3.05 -5.96
CA ASN A 140 -32.32 -2.96 -6.37
C ASN A 140 -33.08 -4.28 -6.06
N CYS A 141 -32.46 -5.45 -6.33
CA CYS A 141 -33.02 -6.75 -5.96
C CYS A 141 -33.16 -6.94 -4.45
N ALA A 142 -32.23 -6.41 -3.65
CA ALA A 142 -32.32 -6.47 -2.20
C ALA A 142 -33.53 -5.69 -1.64
N GLY A 143 -33.97 -4.64 -2.37
CA GLY A 143 -35.13 -3.82 -2.02
C GLY A 143 -36.48 -4.37 -2.49
N GLN A 144 -36.49 -5.41 -3.33
CA GLN A 144 -37.69 -6.02 -3.91
C GLN A 144 -37.56 -7.54 -3.81
N GLU A 145 -38.16 -8.20 -2.81
CA GLU A 145 -38.12 -9.66 -2.53
C GLU A 145 -37.72 -10.58 -3.73
N CYS A 146 -36.42 -10.64 -4.07
CA CYS A 146 -35.90 -11.31 -5.28
C CYS A 146 -35.06 -12.56 -4.88
N PRO A 147 -34.88 -13.55 -5.78
CA PRO A 147 -34.21 -14.80 -5.46
C PRO A 147 -32.74 -14.60 -5.05
N ALA A 148 -32.39 -15.09 -3.86
CA ALA A 148 -31.08 -14.90 -3.22
C ALA A 148 -29.90 -15.62 -3.93
N ASP A 149 -30.16 -16.47 -4.92
CA ASP A 149 -29.19 -17.49 -5.36
C ASP A 149 -28.20 -17.02 -6.46
N GLU A 150 -28.51 -15.99 -7.26
CA GLU A 150 -27.62 -15.51 -8.35
C GLU A 150 -26.64 -14.40 -7.91
N ALA A 151 -26.98 -13.63 -6.86
CA ALA A 151 -26.21 -12.44 -6.44
C ALA A 151 -24.78 -12.75 -5.96
N PRO A 152 -24.53 -13.81 -5.16
CA PRO A 152 -23.16 -14.15 -4.72
C PRO A 152 -22.22 -14.42 -5.88
N GLY A 153 -22.68 -15.15 -6.91
CA GLY A 153 -21.87 -15.48 -8.08
C GLY A 153 -21.56 -14.26 -8.96
N GLN A 154 -22.49 -13.31 -9.07
CA GLN A 154 -22.23 -12.03 -9.74
C GLN A 154 -21.22 -11.19 -8.96
N LEU A 155 -21.39 -11.10 -7.63
CA LEU A 155 -20.49 -10.36 -6.75
C LEU A 155 -19.06 -10.91 -6.79
N ALA A 156 -18.90 -12.24 -6.71
CA ALA A 156 -17.59 -12.89 -6.82
C ALA A 156 -16.88 -12.56 -8.14
N LYS A 157 -17.61 -12.55 -9.28
CA LYS A 157 -17.05 -12.15 -10.58
C LYS A 157 -16.63 -10.69 -10.62
N MET A 158 -17.41 -9.80 -10.00
CA MET A 158 -17.08 -8.38 -9.90
C MET A 158 -15.81 -8.15 -9.07
N ILE A 159 -15.71 -8.80 -7.91
CA ILE A 159 -14.53 -8.75 -7.04
C ILE A 159 -13.30 -9.29 -7.75
N GLU A 160 -13.42 -10.44 -8.43
CA GLU A 160 -12.29 -11.05 -9.15
C GLU A 160 -11.79 -10.15 -10.29
N LYS A 161 -12.70 -9.50 -11.00
CA LYS A 161 -12.33 -8.52 -12.03
C LYS A 161 -11.52 -7.36 -11.44
N LEU A 162 -11.96 -6.81 -10.30
CA LEU A 162 -11.23 -5.73 -9.62
C LEU A 162 -9.88 -6.19 -9.07
N ARG A 163 -9.75 -7.46 -8.66
CA ARG A 163 -8.54 -8.04 -8.09
C ARG A 163 -7.39 -8.09 -9.11
N LEU A 164 -7.69 -8.29 -10.39
CA LEU A 164 -6.69 -8.27 -11.47
C LEU A 164 -5.96 -6.93 -11.60
N SER A 165 -6.61 -5.85 -11.17
CA SER A 165 -6.10 -4.47 -11.23
C SER A 165 -5.57 -3.97 -9.87
N ALA A 166 -5.61 -4.80 -8.82
CA ALA A 166 -5.07 -4.46 -7.51
C ALA A 166 -3.53 -4.64 -7.47
N PRO A 167 -2.83 -3.95 -6.55
CA PRO A 167 -1.41 -4.18 -6.35
C PRO A 167 -1.13 -5.64 -6.00
N SER A 168 -0.30 -6.31 -6.80
CA SER A 168 -0.01 -7.75 -6.64
C SER A 168 0.95 -8.08 -5.49
N ASP A 169 1.62 -7.07 -4.92
CA ASP A 169 2.59 -7.23 -3.85
C ASP A 169 2.00 -6.81 -2.50
N SER A 170 2.14 -7.69 -1.49
CA SER A 170 1.57 -7.48 -0.16
C SER A 170 2.14 -6.24 0.54
N ASN A 171 3.46 -6.03 0.49
CA ASN A 171 4.09 -4.87 1.14
C ASN A 171 3.52 -3.56 0.57
N THR A 172 3.38 -3.48 -0.76
CA THR A 172 2.85 -2.29 -1.45
C THR A 172 1.48 -1.91 -0.92
N SER A 173 0.54 -2.86 -0.82
CA SER A 173 -0.79 -2.58 -0.28
C SER A 173 -0.76 -2.07 1.17
N HIS A 174 0.13 -2.60 2.00
CA HIS A 174 0.27 -2.15 3.39
C HIS A 174 0.96 -0.79 3.53
N PHE A 175 1.96 -0.49 2.69
CA PHE A 175 2.58 0.84 2.64
C PHE A 175 1.59 1.90 2.18
N LEU A 176 0.76 1.61 1.17
CA LEU A 176 -0.29 2.54 0.72
C LEU A 176 -1.33 2.78 1.83
N SER A 177 -1.71 1.73 2.56
CA SER A 177 -2.58 1.85 3.74
C SER A 177 -1.94 2.68 4.87
N ALA A 178 -0.65 2.47 5.14
CA ALA A 178 0.09 3.23 6.16
C ALA A 178 0.26 4.71 5.76
N ALA A 179 0.66 5.00 4.52
CA ALA A 179 0.80 6.36 4.01
C ALA A 179 -0.51 7.14 4.15
N ARG A 180 -1.63 6.49 3.84
CA ARG A 180 -2.96 7.04 4.03
C ARG A 180 -3.29 7.35 5.49
N ARG A 181 -3.04 6.43 6.44
CA ARG A 181 -3.23 6.69 7.88
C ARG A 181 -2.40 7.87 8.36
N LEU A 182 -1.17 7.99 7.85
CA LEU A 182 -0.25 9.09 8.13
C LEU A 182 -0.56 10.37 7.34
N GLY A 183 -1.56 10.39 6.46
CA GLY A 183 -1.85 11.54 5.59
C GLY A 183 -0.75 11.90 4.58
N ILE A 184 0.21 11.00 4.36
CA ILE A 184 1.29 11.13 3.38
C ILE A 184 0.68 10.93 1.98
N PRO A 185 0.79 11.92 1.08
CA PRO A 185 0.28 11.78 -0.28
C PRO A 185 1.08 10.71 -1.04
N TYR A 186 0.44 9.98 -1.94
CA TYR A 186 1.12 9.05 -2.82
C TYR A 186 0.51 9.08 -4.22
N SER A 187 1.25 8.57 -5.19
CA SER A 187 0.73 8.32 -6.54
C SER A 187 1.43 7.16 -7.22
N HIS A 188 0.70 6.48 -8.11
CA HIS A 188 1.28 5.45 -8.96
C HIS A 188 2.19 6.09 -10.01
N VAL A 189 3.32 5.44 -10.30
CA VAL A 189 4.24 5.88 -11.35
C VAL A 189 4.17 4.89 -12.51
N THR A 190 4.41 3.61 -12.23
CA THR A 190 4.31 2.52 -13.21
C THR A 190 4.40 1.17 -12.48
N ASN A 191 3.84 0.10 -13.04
CA ASN A 191 3.96 -1.26 -12.51
C ASN A 191 3.76 -1.33 -10.97
N ARG A 192 4.80 -1.69 -10.22
CA ARG A 192 4.82 -1.78 -8.75
C ARG A 192 5.48 -0.58 -8.06
N LEU A 193 5.82 0.45 -8.83
CA LEU A 193 6.52 1.65 -8.38
C LEU A 193 5.52 2.76 -8.03
N TYR A 194 5.64 3.26 -6.81
CA TYR A 194 4.83 4.34 -6.27
C TYR A 194 5.73 5.47 -5.78
N GLN A 195 5.25 6.69 -5.95
CA GLN A 195 5.80 7.88 -5.30
C GLN A 195 5.05 8.11 -4.00
N TYR A 196 5.77 8.28 -2.90
CA TYR A 196 5.26 8.73 -1.60
C TYR A 196 5.82 10.12 -1.32
N GLY A 197 4.98 11.07 -0.91
CA GLY A 197 5.36 12.47 -0.78
C GLY A 197 5.28 13.26 -2.10
N GLN A 198 5.66 14.54 -2.03
CA GLN A 198 5.56 15.52 -3.10
C GLN A 198 6.85 16.35 -3.21
N GLY A 199 7.21 16.72 -4.44
CA GLY A 199 8.34 17.59 -4.74
C GLY A 199 9.63 17.06 -4.12
N ILE A 200 10.34 17.92 -3.38
CA ILE A 200 11.58 17.56 -2.68
C ILE A 200 11.42 16.50 -1.59
N ARG A 201 10.19 16.18 -1.19
CA ARG A 201 9.88 15.18 -0.16
C ARG A 201 9.31 13.90 -0.75
N ALA A 202 9.28 13.82 -2.08
CA ALA A 202 8.87 12.64 -2.80
C ALA A 202 9.97 11.59 -2.77
N HIS A 203 9.61 10.37 -2.43
CA HIS A 203 10.46 9.20 -2.55
C HIS A 203 9.78 8.13 -3.38
N LEU A 204 10.57 7.40 -4.17
CA LEU A 204 10.09 6.27 -4.93
C LEU A 204 10.27 4.98 -4.15
N MET A 205 9.23 4.14 -4.13
CA MET A 205 9.30 2.82 -3.50
C MET A 205 8.64 1.74 -4.36
N GLU A 206 9.26 0.57 -4.38
CA GLU A 206 8.72 -0.66 -4.96
C GLU A 206 8.74 -1.77 -3.90
N SER A 207 7.56 -2.17 -3.42
CA SER A 207 7.45 -3.04 -2.24
C SER A 207 8.22 -2.41 -1.06
N SER A 208 9.27 -3.05 -0.55
CA SER A 208 10.16 -2.51 0.49
C SER A 208 11.46 -1.89 -0.03
N PHE A 209 11.70 -1.84 -1.34
CA PHE A 209 12.82 -1.05 -1.88
C PHE A 209 12.49 0.43 -1.82
N THR A 210 13.47 1.24 -1.43
CA THR A 210 13.42 2.70 -1.47
C THR A 210 14.35 3.22 -2.57
N ASP A 211 14.25 4.49 -2.92
CA ASP A 211 15.21 5.17 -3.79
C ASP A 211 16.60 5.40 -3.13
N HIS A 212 16.74 5.04 -1.85
CA HIS A 212 18.02 4.97 -1.16
C HIS A 212 18.67 3.59 -1.26
N THR A 213 17.93 2.54 -1.63
CA THR A 213 18.49 1.18 -1.81
C THR A 213 19.38 1.14 -3.06
N PRO A 214 20.70 0.95 -2.95
CA PRO A 214 21.55 0.92 -4.13
C PRO A 214 21.29 -0.34 -4.96
N GLN A 215 21.05 -0.19 -6.27
CA GLN A 215 20.75 -1.34 -7.14
C GLN A 215 21.86 -2.40 -7.12
N LEU A 216 23.14 -1.99 -7.07
CA LEU A 216 24.27 -2.91 -6.95
C LEU A 216 24.23 -3.73 -5.65
N SER A 217 23.75 -3.12 -4.56
CA SER A 217 23.56 -3.76 -3.27
C SER A 217 22.41 -4.77 -3.31
N ALA A 218 21.28 -4.40 -3.91
CA ALA A 218 20.15 -5.31 -4.11
C ALA A 218 20.54 -6.52 -4.99
N MET A 219 21.32 -6.31 -6.05
CA MET A 219 21.86 -7.39 -6.89
C MET A 219 22.83 -8.28 -6.12
N LEU A 220 23.70 -7.70 -5.29
CA LEU A 220 24.62 -8.45 -4.44
C LEU A 220 23.86 -9.34 -3.45
N ALA A 221 22.84 -8.80 -2.78
CA ALA A 221 22.01 -9.49 -1.81
C ALA A 221 21.24 -10.69 -2.41
N ARG A 222 20.77 -10.58 -3.66
CA ARG A 222 20.08 -11.68 -4.37
C ARG A 222 21.00 -12.84 -4.75
N ASN A 223 22.31 -12.63 -4.75
CA ASN A 223 23.27 -13.69 -5.02
C ASN A 223 23.83 -14.23 -3.69
N LYS A 224 23.41 -15.43 -3.32
CA LYS A 224 23.76 -16.04 -2.02
C LYS A 224 25.27 -16.23 -1.86
N LEU A 225 25.96 -16.67 -2.92
CA LEU A 225 27.42 -16.84 -2.92
C LEU A 225 28.15 -15.50 -2.73
N ALA A 226 27.75 -14.47 -3.48
CA ALA A 226 28.39 -13.16 -3.41
C ALA A 226 28.13 -12.48 -2.05
N THR A 227 26.91 -12.61 -1.52
CA THR A 227 26.54 -12.16 -0.18
C THR A 227 27.39 -12.83 0.88
N ALA A 228 27.45 -14.16 0.88
CA ALA A 228 28.20 -14.91 1.89
C ALA A 228 29.70 -14.58 1.82
N ASN A 229 30.28 -14.38 0.63
CA ASN A 229 31.65 -13.91 0.48
C ASN A 229 31.87 -12.49 1.01
N ALA A 230 30.93 -11.56 0.79
CA ALA A 230 31.01 -10.20 1.33
C ALA A 230 30.96 -10.20 2.87
N LEU A 231 30.04 -10.98 3.45
CA LEU A 231 29.90 -11.15 4.90
C LEU A 231 31.15 -11.79 5.51
N ARG A 232 31.70 -12.85 4.88
CA ARG A 232 32.95 -13.50 5.32
C ARG A 232 34.13 -12.52 5.33
N ARG A 233 34.26 -11.68 4.29
CA ARG A 233 35.29 -10.63 4.23
C ARG A 233 35.12 -9.57 5.31
N ALA A 234 33.90 -9.37 5.81
CA ALA A 234 33.60 -8.49 6.94
C ALA A 234 33.73 -9.19 8.31
N CYS A 235 34.26 -10.43 8.34
CA CYS A 235 34.38 -11.27 9.53
C CYS A 235 33.04 -11.52 10.23
N LEU A 236 31.97 -11.68 9.45
CA LEU A 236 30.65 -12.07 9.93
C LEU A 236 30.46 -13.58 9.73
N PRO A 237 29.75 -14.25 10.65
CA PRO A 237 29.56 -15.68 10.58
C PRO A 237 28.61 -16.05 9.44
N VAL A 238 29.09 -16.89 8.54
CA VAL A 238 28.31 -17.49 7.45
C VAL A 238 28.69 -18.96 7.37
N PRO A 239 27.79 -19.84 6.89
CA PRO A 239 28.14 -21.23 6.67
C PRO A 239 29.32 -21.36 5.68
N ASP A 240 30.18 -22.34 5.93
CA ASP A 240 31.15 -22.78 4.93
C ASP A 240 30.39 -23.31 3.72
N HIS A 241 30.75 -22.83 2.53
CA HIS A 241 30.00 -23.10 1.32
C HIS A 241 30.91 -23.22 0.11
N GLN A 242 30.48 -24.02 -0.85
CA GLN A 242 31.18 -24.20 -2.12
C GLN A 242 30.19 -24.49 -3.25
N MET A 243 30.45 -23.93 -4.44
CA MET A 243 29.69 -24.27 -5.64
C MET A 243 30.04 -25.69 -6.10
N VAL A 244 29.04 -26.43 -6.55
CA VAL A 244 29.17 -27.81 -7.03
C VAL A 244 28.61 -27.90 -8.45
N ASN A 245 29.33 -28.59 -9.33
CA ASN A 245 28.96 -28.70 -10.76
C ASN A 245 28.34 -30.04 -11.11
N ASP A 246 28.52 -31.05 -10.25
CA ASP A 246 27.94 -32.39 -10.40
C ASP A 246 27.74 -33.10 -9.06
N GLU A 247 27.04 -34.23 -9.10
CA GLU A 247 26.69 -35.05 -7.94
C GLU A 247 27.92 -35.58 -7.18
N GLU A 248 28.96 -35.99 -7.89
CA GLU A 248 30.13 -36.62 -7.28
C GLU A 248 31.04 -35.57 -6.65
N GLU A 249 31.15 -34.38 -7.25
CA GLU A 249 31.76 -33.22 -6.63
C GLU A 249 31.04 -32.85 -5.33
N ALA A 250 29.71 -32.81 -5.34
CA ALA A 250 28.91 -32.52 -4.14
C ALA A 250 29.13 -33.55 -3.02
N VAL A 251 29.13 -34.84 -3.33
CA VAL A 251 29.40 -35.90 -2.34
C VAL A 251 30.83 -35.80 -1.79
N ARG A 252 31.82 -35.59 -2.65
CA ARG A 252 33.22 -35.45 -2.23
C ARG A 252 33.40 -34.27 -1.28
N LEU A 253 32.82 -33.11 -1.61
CA LEU A 253 32.90 -31.92 -0.76
C LEU A 253 32.10 -32.08 0.53
N ALA A 254 30.95 -32.76 0.50
CA ALA A 254 30.19 -33.07 1.71
C ALA A 254 31.02 -33.92 2.69
N GLY A 255 31.80 -34.88 2.18
CA GLY A 255 32.75 -35.65 2.99
C GLY A 255 33.87 -34.80 3.59
N GLN A 256 34.24 -33.67 2.97
CA GLN A 256 35.24 -32.73 3.50
C GLN A 256 34.65 -31.78 4.55
N PHE A 257 33.44 -31.29 4.33
CA PHE A 257 32.73 -30.42 5.30
C PHE A 257 32.27 -31.18 6.55
N GLY A 258 32.05 -32.50 6.40
CA GLY A 258 31.42 -33.32 7.42
C GLY A 258 29.89 -33.22 7.36
N PHE A 259 29.22 -34.32 7.68
CA PHE A 259 27.77 -34.37 7.74
C PHE A 259 27.24 -33.85 9.10
N PRO A 260 26.04 -33.24 9.14
CA PRO A 260 25.14 -33.01 8.01
C PRO A 260 25.50 -31.80 7.14
N VAL A 261 25.02 -31.80 5.90
CA VAL A 261 25.20 -30.71 4.90
C VAL A 261 23.88 -30.24 4.31
N VAL A 262 23.92 -29.12 3.57
CA VAL A 262 22.80 -28.51 2.85
C VAL A 262 23.15 -28.39 1.38
N ILE A 263 22.21 -28.72 0.49
CA ILE A 263 22.27 -28.43 -0.94
C ILE A 263 21.18 -27.40 -1.27
N LYS A 264 21.54 -26.33 -1.98
CA LYS A 264 20.59 -25.32 -2.44
C LYS A 264 21.01 -24.62 -3.74
N PRO A 265 20.06 -24.13 -4.56
CA PRO A 265 20.33 -23.15 -5.59
C PRO A 265 20.91 -21.85 -5.02
N ALA A 266 21.91 -21.28 -5.68
CA ALA A 266 22.55 -20.01 -5.27
C ALA A 266 21.76 -18.76 -5.71
N ASP A 267 20.81 -18.93 -6.63
CA ASP A 267 20.11 -17.88 -7.38
C ASP A 267 18.58 -17.94 -7.28
N LEU A 268 18.03 -18.80 -6.42
CA LEU A 268 16.58 -18.90 -6.16
C LEU A 268 16.24 -18.57 -4.71
N ASP A 269 15.01 -18.11 -4.48
CA ASP A 269 14.48 -17.70 -3.17
C ASP A 269 13.37 -18.66 -2.69
N GLY A 270 12.83 -18.40 -1.49
CA GLY A 270 11.63 -19.09 -0.99
C GLY A 270 11.82 -20.56 -0.61
N GLY A 271 13.05 -21.06 -0.57
CA GLY A 271 13.35 -22.46 -0.26
C GLY A 271 13.22 -23.41 -1.45
N THR A 272 13.01 -22.93 -2.66
CA THR A 272 12.92 -23.77 -3.86
C THR A 272 14.24 -24.50 -4.11
N GLY A 273 14.17 -25.84 -4.18
CA GLY A 273 15.34 -26.70 -4.38
C GLY A 273 16.28 -26.81 -3.17
N VAL A 274 15.88 -26.33 -1.99
CA VAL A 274 16.69 -26.42 -0.76
C VAL A 274 16.46 -27.77 -0.07
N ALA A 275 17.53 -28.50 0.18
CA ALA A 275 17.52 -29.72 0.98
C ALA A 275 18.56 -29.62 2.10
N ALA A 276 18.11 -29.66 3.35
CA ALA A 276 18.93 -29.49 4.55
C ALA A 276 18.93 -30.75 5.42
N GLY A 277 19.98 -30.91 6.24
CA GLY A 277 20.10 -32.06 7.14
C GLY A 277 20.49 -33.35 6.41
N LEU A 278 21.26 -33.24 5.32
CA LEU A 278 21.69 -34.39 4.52
C LEU A 278 22.78 -35.13 5.28
N LYS A 279 22.55 -36.39 5.67
CA LYS A 279 23.42 -37.13 6.61
C LYS A 279 24.38 -38.10 5.95
N ASN A 280 24.23 -38.37 4.65
CA ASN A 280 25.04 -39.33 3.90
C ASN A 280 25.11 -38.97 2.42
N SER A 281 25.99 -39.66 1.70
CA SER A 281 26.26 -39.45 0.27
C SER A 281 25.03 -39.67 -0.61
N GLU A 282 24.19 -40.65 -0.31
CA GLU A 282 22.98 -40.98 -1.08
C GLU A 282 21.97 -39.82 -1.02
N MET A 283 21.74 -39.27 0.17
CA MET A 283 20.91 -38.09 0.37
C MET A 283 21.45 -36.88 -0.41
N VAL A 284 22.77 -36.67 -0.42
CA VAL A 284 23.41 -35.58 -1.18
C VAL A 284 23.18 -35.72 -2.68
N ARG A 285 23.35 -36.92 -3.25
CA ARG A 285 23.07 -37.16 -4.68
C ARG A 285 21.62 -36.87 -5.03
N GLY A 286 20.68 -37.37 -4.21
CA GLY A 286 19.25 -37.12 -4.39
C GLY A 286 18.92 -35.62 -4.36
N ALA A 287 19.41 -34.93 -3.32
CA ALA A 287 19.22 -33.50 -3.16
C ALA A 287 19.80 -32.68 -4.33
N TYR A 288 21.00 -33.04 -4.81
CA TYR A 288 21.61 -32.38 -5.97
C TYR A 288 20.73 -32.52 -7.21
N ARG A 289 20.25 -33.73 -7.53
CA ARG A 289 19.37 -33.97 -8.68
C ARG A 289 18.10 -33.14 -8.62
N GLU A 290 17.47 -33.07 -7.46
CA GLU A 290 16.26 -32.28 -7.27
C GLU A 290 16.55 -30.77 -7.42
N ALA A 291 17.58 -30.25 -6.76
CA ALA A 291 17.96 -28.84 -6.88
C ALA A 291 18.32 -28.47 -8.33
N HIS A 292 19.01 -29.37 -9.04
CA HIS A 292 19.43 -29.17 -10.42
C HIS A 292 18.27 -29.11 -11.43
N LYS A 293 17.08 -29.62 -11.09
CA LYS A 293 15.86 -29.43 -11.90
C LYS A 293 15.42 -27.96 -11.93
N HIS A 294 15.79 -27.18 -10.92
CA HIS A 294 15.37 -25.79 -10.76
C HIS A 294 16.46 -24.78 -11.19
N SER A 295 17.73 -25.07 -10.92
CA SER A 295 18.85 -24.20 -11.28
C SER A 295 20.11 -24.98 -11.62
N LYS A 296 20.98 -24.40 -12.45
CA LYS A 296 22.32 -24.94 -12.71
C LYS A 296 23.37 -24.45 -11.71
N GLN A 297 23.03 -23.45 -10.89
CA GLN A 297 23.93 -22.87 -9.91
C GLN A 297 23.67 -23.49 -8.55
N ILE A 298 24.27 -24.65 -8.29
CA ILE A 298 24.07 -25.39 -7.04
C ILE A 298 25.22 -25.15 -6.07
N MET A 299 24.87 -24.93 -4.80
CA MET A 299 25.80 -24.69 -3.72
C MET A 299 25.60 -25.73 -2.62
N LEU A 300 26.72 -26.24 -2.11
CA LEU A 300 26.80 -27.07 -0.91
C LEU A 300 27.21 -26.19 0.27
N GLU A 301 26.56 -26.34 1.42
CA GLU A 301 26.93 -25.66 2.67
C GLU A 301 27.05 -26.64 3.85
N ARG A 302 27.88 -26.31 4.84
CA ARG A 302 27.84 -26.96 6.16
C ARG A 302 26.47 -26.72 6.80
N HIS A 303 25.86 -27.75 7.35
CA HIS A 303 24.64 -27.55 8.14
C HIS A 303 24.98 -26.86 9.46
N VAL A 304 24.21 -25.82 9.79
CA VAL A 304 24.30 -25.11 11.06
C VAL A 304 23.05 -25.44 11.86
N GLU A 305 23.23 -26.06 13.02
CA GLU A 305 22.14 -26.36 13.94
C GLU A 305 21.74 -25.07 14.67
N GLY A 306 20.44 -24.80 14.77
CA GLY A 306 19.95 -23.61 15.43
C GLY A 306 18.48 -23.34 15.16
N ARG A 307 17.93 -22.39 15.90
CA ARG A 307 16.60 -21.84 15.66
C ARG A 307 16.71 -20.75 14.59
N ASP A 308 15.65 -20.59 13.81
CA ASP A 308 15.60 -19.68 12.67
C ASP A 308 15.01 -18.34 13.09
N TYR A 309 15.81 -17.28 13.04
CA TYR A 309 15.40 -15.93 13.36
C TYR A 309 15.51 -15.01 12.15
N ARG A 310 14.55 -14.10 12.01
CA ARG A 310 14.62 -12.98 11.07
C ARG A 310 14.69 -11.68 11.83
N LEU A 311 15.78 -10.94 11.62
CA LEU A 311 16.02 -9.61 12.18
C LEU A 311 15.82 -8.57 11.07
N VAL A 312 14.95 -7.59 11.29
CA VAL A 312 14.74 -6.48 10.35
C VAL A 312 15.65 -5.33 10.74
N VAL A 313 16.46 -4.86 9.78
CA VAL A 313 17.35 -3.71 9.93
C VAL A 313 16.82 -2.59 9.07
N PHE A 314 16.64 -1.40 9.65
CA PHE A 314 16.24 -0.20 8.95
C PHE A 314 17.12 0.98 9.39
N ASN A 315 17.64 1.76 8.44
CA ASN A 315 18.53 2.91 8.67
C ASN A 315 19.67 2.60 9.66
N GLY A 316 20.33 1.45 9.44
CA GLY A 316 21.51 1.02 10.22
C GLY A 316 21.21 0.48 11.62
N ARG A 317 19.93 0.33 12.01
CA ARG A 317 19.53 -0.22 13.31
C ARG A 317 18.64 -1.44 13.11
N THR A 318 18.81 -2.45 13.93
CA THR A 318 17.81 -3.53 14.02
C THR A 318 16.57 -2.99 14.72
N VAL A 319 15.44 -3.02 14.04
CA VAL A 319 14.15 -2.48 14.51
C VAL A 319 13.19 -3.58 14.93
N TRP A 320 13.41 -4.82 14.48
CA TRP A 320 12.53 -5.92 14.80
C TRP A 320 13.21 -7.28 14.72
N ALA A 321 12.68 -8.27 15.45
CA ALA A 321 13.09 -9.65 15.31
C ALA A 321 11.94 -10.62 15.63
N ILE A 322 11.84 -11.65 14.78
CA ILE A 322 10.95 -12.78 14.97
C ILE A 322 11.73 -14.08 14.91
N GLU A 323 11.24 -15.08 15.63
CA GLU A 323 11.56 -16.47 15.36
C GLU A 323 10.57 -17.02 14.33
N ARG A 324 11.08 -17.78 13.37
CA ARG A 324 10.29 -18.50 12.38
C ARG A 324 10.19 -19.97 12.81
N VAL A 325 9.21 -20.26 13.66
CA VAL A 325 8.98 -21.64 14.12
C VAL A 325 8.38 -22.43 12.95
N PRO A 326 8.94 -23.59 12.58
CA PRO A 326 8.37 -24.43 11.52
C PRO A 326 6.94 -24.86 11.80
N ALA A 327 6.29 -25.42 10.78
CA ALA A 327 4.99 -26.06 10.96
C ALA A 327 5.14 -27.27 11.88
N GLY A 328 4.24 -27.42 12.85
CA GLY A 328 4.29 -28.53 13.81
C GLY A 328 3.32 -28.36 14.98
N VAL A 329 3.26 -29.40 15.81
CA VAL A 329 2.40 -29.47 17.00
C VAL A 329 3.21 -29.97 18.18
N ASN A 330 2.86 -29.55 19.40
CA ASN A 330 3.43 -30.12 20.62
C ASN A 330 2.58 -31.31 21.07
N GLY A 331 3.22 -32.42 21.43
CA GLY A 331 2.54 -33.53 22.08
C GLY A 331 1.96 -33.12 23.42
N ASP A 332 0.80 -33.67 23.74
CA ASP A 332 0.15 -33.54 25.05
C ASP A 332 0.04 -34.88 25.80
N GLY A 333 0.62 -35.95 25.24
CA GLY A 333 0.58 -37.29 25.80
C GLY A 333 -0.78 -37.98 25.72
N ILE A 334 -1.78 -37.37 25.06
CA ILE A 334 -3.16 -37.86 25.01
C ILE A 334 -3.61 -38.06 23.56
N HIS A 335 -3.41 -37.06 22.70
CA HIS A 335 -3.92 -37.05 21.33
C HIS A 335 -2.85 -37.49 20.33
N THR A 336 -3.30 -38.10 19.24
CA THR A 336 -2.44 -38.45 18.11
C THR A 336 -1.93 -37.21 17.37
N VAL A 337 -0.84 -37.34 16.60
CA VAL A 337 -0.35 -36.24 15.75
C VAL A 337 -1.45 -35.70 14.83
N ARG A 338 -2.28 -36.58 14.26
CA ARG A 338 -3.42 -36.21 13.42
C ARG A 338 -4.44 -35.37 14.17
N GLU A 339 -4.87 -35.80 15.35
CA GLU A 339 -5.84 -35.06 16.17
C GLU A 339 -5.28 -33.72 16.64
N LEU A 340 -4.00 -33.64 16.99
CA LEU A 340 -3.32 -32.39 17.34
C LEU A 340 -3.29 -31.40 16.17
N ILE A 341 -3.06 -31.90 14.94
CA ILE A 341 -3.11 -31.08 13.72
C ILE A 341 -4.53 -30.58 13.46
N GLU A 342 -5.53 -31.44 13.59
CA GLU A 342 -6.94 -31.08 13.42
C GLU A 342 -7.35 -30.00 14.42
N SER A 343 -7.02 -30.16 15.71
CA SER A 343 -7.26 -29.16 16.74
C SER A 343 -6.50 -27.85 16.50
N ALA A 344 -5.23 -27.91 16.08
CA ALA A 344 -4.47 -26.70 15.74
C ALA A 344 -5.08 -25.92 14.56
N ASN A 345 -5.75 -26.60 13.63
CA ASN A 345 -6.45 -25.99 12.49
C ASN A 345 -7.85 -25.45 12.86
N GLU A 346 -8.35 -25.69 14.07
CA GLU A 346 -9.54 -25.02 14.59
C GLU A 346 -9.28 -23.54 14.92
N ASP A 347 -8.02 -23.14 15.05
CA ASP A 347 -7.62 -21.74 15.18
C ASP A 347 -8.09 -20.92 13.96
N THR A 348 -8.95 -19.93 14.21
CA THR A 348 -9.50 -19.04 13.18
C THR A 348 -8.43 -18.32 12.37
N SER A 349 -7.24 -18.10 12.93
CA SER A 349 -6.10 -17.48 12.23
C SER A 349 -5.52 -18.38 11.12
N ARG A 350 -5.88 -19.67 11.08
CA ARG A 350 -5.51 -20.64 10.04
C ARG A 350 -6.65 -20.96 9.07
N GLN A 351 -7.86 -20.45 9.29
CA GLN A 351 -9.06 -20.83 8.52
C GLN A 351 -9.42 -19.84 7.43
N GLY A 352 -9.38 -20.27 6.16
CA GLY A 352 -9.74 -19.46 4.99
C GLY A 352 -8.58 -19.20 4.01
N HIS A 353 -8.90 -18.56 2.88
CA HIS A 353 -7.91 -18.31 1.82
C HIS A 353 -6.93 -17.19 2.22
N ASN A 354 -7.45 -16.13 2.85
CA ASN A 354 -6.70 -14.92 3.24
C ASN A 354 -6.17 -14.98 4.68
N SER A 355 -6.20 -16.15 5.31
CA SER A 355 -5.87 -16.29 6.72
C SER A 355 -4.42 -15.93 6.99
N PRO A 356 -4.16 -15.28 8.15
CA PRO A 356 -2.82 -14.84 8.50
C PRO A 356 -1.80 -15.98 8.63
N LEU A 357 -2.26 -17.17 9.03
CA LEU A 357 -1.48 -18.42 9.05
C LEU A 357 -2.11 -19.43 8.09
N LYS A 358 -1.32 -20.40 7.64
CA LYS A 358 -1.81 -21.49 6.79
C LYS A 358 -2.18 -22.73 7.62
N PRO A 359 -3.19 -23.50 7.20
CA PRO A 359 -3.49 -24.79 7.80
C PRO A 359 -2.26 -25.70 7.82
N LEU A 360 -2.16 -26.51 8.86
CA LEU A 360 -1.20 -27.59 8.96
C LEU A 360 -1.73 -28.78 8.16
N GLU A 361 -0.90 -29.35 7.29
CA GLU A 361 -1.28 -30.45 6.41
C GLU A 361 -0.32 -31.64 6.53
N LEU A 362 -0.87 -32.86 6.52
CA LEU A 362 -0.11 -34.11 6.40
C LEU A 362 0.31 -34.36 4.95
N SER A 363 1.13 -33.44 4.41
CA SER A 363 1.73 -33.59 3.09
C SER A 363 2.75 -34.75 3.06
N PRO A 364 3.14 -35.26 1.87
CA PRO A 364 4.20 -36.28 1.78
C PRO A 364 5.49 -35.88 2.52
N GLY A 365 5.91 -34.62 2.40
CA GLY A 365 7.09 -34.12 3.13
C GLY A 365 6.89 -34.03 4.65
N ALA A 366 5.66 -33.78 5.12
CA ALA A 366 5.34 -33.83 6.55
C ALA A 366 5.39 -35.26 7.08
N LEU A 367 4.90 -36.24 6.30
CA LEU A 367 4.98 -37.66 6.65
C LEU A 367 6.44 -38.13 6.77
N ASP A 368 7.30 -37.74 5.82
CA ASP A 368 8.73 -38.04 5.88
C ASP A 368 9.38 -37.48 7.16
N LEU A 369 9.02 -36.25 7.56
CA LEU A 369 9.54 -35.64 8.79
C LEU A 369 9.01 -36.33 10.06
N ILE A 370 7.74 -36.74 10.08
CA ILE A 370 7.17 -37.50 11.20
C ILE A 370 7.90 -38.83 11.36
N ASP A 371 8.17 -39.55 10.25
CA ASP A 371 8.91 -40.81 10.24
C ASP A 371 10.38 -40.63 10.66
N GLU A 372 11.05 -39.57 10.20
CA GLU A 372 12.41 -39.20 10.65
C GLU A 372 12.50 -38.97 12.17
N GLN A 373 11.40 -38.56 12.80
CA GLN A 373 11.28 -38.40 14.24
C GLN A 373 10.89 -39.73 14.94
N GLY A 374 10.72 -40.84 14.21
CA GLY A 374 10.31 -42.13 14.75
C GLY A 374 8.86 -42.17 15.21
N LEU A 375 8.00 -41.36 14.61
CA LEU A 375 6.56 -41.28 14.89
C LEU A 375 5.75 -41.69 13.65
N THR A 376 4.45 -41.86 13.83
CA THR A 376 3.47 -41.96 12.74
C THR A 376 2.36 -40.93 12.97
N PRO A 377 1.53 -40.62 11.96
CA PRO A 377 0.39 -39.71 12.16
C PRO A 377 -0.58 -40.14 13.27
N ASP A 378 -0.64 -41.43 13.56
CA ASP A 378 -1.52 -42.03 14.57
C ASP A 378 -0.79 -42.30 15.91
N ALA A 379 0.47 -41.87 16.04
CA ALA A 379 1.21 -41.95 17.28
C ALA A 379 0.80 -40.81 18.24
N VAL A 380 0.75 -41.09 19.54
CA VAL A 380 0.55 -40.09 20.60
C VAL A 380 1.91 -39.60 21.09
N PRO A 381 2.34 -38.36 20.76
CA PRO A 381 3.64 -37.86 21.18
C PRO A 381 3.64 -37.51 22.67
N GLU A 382 4.80 -37.70 23.33
CA GLU A 382 5.00 -37.30 24.73
C GLU A 382 4.73 -35.80 24.93
N VAL A 383 4.37 -35.43 26.16
CA VAL A 383 4.12 -34.03 26.54
C VAL A 383 5.33 -33.16 26.16
N ASP A 384 5.05 -32.01 25.53
CA ASP A 384 6.03 -31.02 25.04
C ASP A 384 6.99 -31.53 23.94
N ARG A 385 6.80 -32.76 23.44
CA ARG A 385 7.55 -33.24 22.28
C ARG A 385 7.03 -32.55 21.02
N TYR A 386 7.82 -31.62 20.49
CA TYR A 386 7.48 -30.92 19.25
C TYR A 386 7.61 -31.86 18.04
N VAL A 387 6.50 -32.08 17.34
CA VAL A 387 6.41 -32.86 16.10
C VAL A 387 6.45 -31.92 14.91
N ARG A 388 7.60 -31.86 14.25
CA ARG A 388 7.84 -30.98 13.09
C ARG A 388 7.20 -31.56 11.82
N LEU A 389 6.54 -30.70 11.05
CA LEU A 389 5.84 -31.00 9.78
C LEU A 389 6.46 -30.29 8.56
N SER A 390 7.35 -29.31 8.78
CA SER A 390 8.09 -28.61 7.73
C SER A 390 9.54 -28.38 8.13
N ARG A 391 10.47 -28.39 7.16
CA ARG A 391 11.88 -28.03 7.41
C ARG A 391 12.11 -26.53 7.51
N ASN A 392 11.22 -25.70 6.96
CA ASN A 392 11.34 -24.24 6.98
C ASN A 392 10.29 -23.59 7.89
N GLY A 393 10.62 -22.41 8.41
CA GLY A 393 9.77 -21.61 9.30
C GLY A 393 8.77 -20.68 8.59
N ASN A 394 8.56 -20.85 7.28
CA ASN A 394 7.77 -19.89 6.51
C ASN A 394 6.26 -20.04 6.81
N VAL A 395 5.55 -18.92 6.90
CA VAL A 395 4.08 -18.92 7.09
C VAL A 395 3.36 -19.67 5.97
N SER A 396 3.88 -19.58 4.73
CA SER A 396 3.30 -20.26 3.56
C SER A 396 3.34 -21.80 3.66
N SER A 397 4.18 -22.36 4.52
CA SER A 397 4.26 -23.81 4.78
C SER A 397 3.61 -24.21 6.12
N GLY A 398 2.85 -23.30 6.75
CA GLY A 398 2.20 -23.52 8.04
C GLY A 398 3.03 -23.10 9.27
N GLY A 399 4.23 -22.55 9.06
CA GLY A 399 5.08 -22.02 10.12
C GLY A 399 4.44 -20.87 10.91
N THR A 400 4.88 -20.70 12.16
CA THR A 400 4.34 -19.71 13.09
C THR A 400 5.43 -18.70 13.48
N PRO A 401 5.24 -17.42 13.20
CA PRO A 401 6.16 -16.39 13.64
C PRO A 401 5.95 -16.07 15.12
N VAL A 402 7.04 -15.97 15.89
CA VAL A 402 7.01 -15.60 17.31
C VAL A 402 7.86 -14.35 17.51
N THR A 403 7.31 -13.32 18.14
CA THR A 403 8.03 -12.08 18.40
C THR A 403 9.06 -12.28 19.51
N VAL A 404 10.32 -11.91 19.25
CA VAL A 404 11.42 -12.13 20.20
C VAL A 404 12.32 -10.91 20.39
N PHE A 405 11.98 -9.78 19.76
CA PHE A 405 12.86 -8.60 19.68
C PHE A 405 13.43 -8.13 21.04
N GLU A 406 12.59 -8.05 22.07
CA GLU A 406 13.00 -7.65 23.42
C GLU A 406 13.99 -8.62 24.10
N GLN A 407 14.05 -9.86 23.62
CA GLN A 407 14.89 -10.93 24.17
C GLN A 407 16.22 -11.06 23.43
N VAL A 408 16.40 -10.36 22.30
CA VAL A 408 17.58 -10.51 21.46
C VAL A 408 18.81 -9.93 22.17
N HIS A 409 19.88 -10.73 22.24
CA HIS A 409 21.15 -10.25 22.78
C HIS A 409 21.67 -9.03 21.99
N PRO A 410 22.20 -7.98 22.63
CA PRO A 410 22.69 -6.78 21.94
C PRO A 410 23.74 -7.05 20.85
N ASP A 411 24.57 -8.08 21.00
CA ASP A 411 25.54 -8.47 19.98
C ASP A 411 24.89 -9.00 18.71
N ASN A 412 23.74 -9.65 18.81
CA ASN A 412 22.99 -10.18 17.67
C ASN A 412 22.28 -9.05 16.91
N LEU A 413 21.80 -8.02 17.62
CA LEU A 413 21.33 -6.77 17.00
C LEU A 413 22.47 -6.09 16.22
N ARG A 414 23.64 -5.93 16.84
CA ARG A 414 24.83 -5.38 16.16
C ARG A 414 25.27 -6.24 14.97
N LEU A 415 25.17 -7.56 15.07
CA LEU A 415 25.49 -8.49 14.00
C LEU A 415 24.61 -8.24 12.77
N ALA A 416 23.29 -8.18 12.97
CA ALA A 416 22.34 -7.92 11.89
C ALA A 416 22.57 -6.55 11.25
N ALA A 417 22.75 -5.49 12.06
CA ALA A 417 23.06 -4.15 11.56
C ALA A 417 24.36 -4.12 10.73
N ARG A 418 25.42 -4.83 11.19
CA ARG A 418 26.68 -4.96 10.43
C ARG A 418 26.51 -5.74 9.12
N ALA A 419 25.65 -6.75 9.10
CA ALA A 419 25.37 -7.52 7.88
C ALA A 419 24.71 -6.64 6.80
N ALA A 420 23.67 -5.89 7.17
CA ALA A 420 23.02 -4.93 6.27
C ALA A 420 23.99 -3.83 5.80
N ALA A 421 24.79 -3.28 6.71
CA ALA A 421 25.79 -2.25 6.40
C ALA A 421 26.89 -2.76 5.45
N THR A 422 27.30 -4.02 5.59
CA THR A 422 28.29 -4.67 4.69
C THR A 422 27.79 -4.69 3.24
N LEU A 423 26.48 -4.90 3.06
CA LEU A 423 25.82 -4.87 1.77
C LEU A 423 25.35 -3.47 1.36
N LYS A 424 25.50 -2.45 2.22
CA LYS A 424 24.99 -1.07 2.04
C LYS A 424 23.48 -1.02 1.79
N LEU A 425 22.72 -1.83 2.52
CA LEU A 425 21.26 -1.83 2.49
C LEU A 425 20.71 -0.89 3.55
N ASP A 426 19.76 -0.04 3.15
CA ASP A 426 18.99 0.86 4.02
C ASP A 426 17.91 0.11 4.80
N LEU A 427 17.28 -0.87 4.15
CA LEU A 427 16.34 -1.81 4.73
C LEU A 427 16.73 -3.24 4.37
N ALA A 428 16.77 -4.15 5.34
CA ALA A 428 17.12 -5.54 5.11
C ALA A 428 16.45 -6.49 6.11
N GLY A 429 16.16 -7.71 5.66
CA GLY A 429 15.85 -8.84 6.53
C GLY A 429 17.06 -9.77 6.64
N VAL A 430 17.62 -9.92 7.83
CA VAL A 430 18.77 -10.80 8.10
C VAL A 430 18.27 -12.09 8.72
N ASP A 431 18.54 -13.21 8.04
CA ASP A 431 18.18 -14.55 8.50
C ASP A 431 19.36 -15.15 9.26
N LEU A 432 19.16 -15.39 10.55
CA LEU A 432 20.17 -15.86 11.49
C LEU A 432 19.75 -17.21 12.06
N LEU A 433 20.61 -18.22 11.89
CA LEU A 433 20.55 -19.45 12.68
C LEU A 433 21.39 -19.29 13.93
N ILE A 434 20.79 -19.52 15.10
CA ILE A 434 21.48 -19.56 16.40
C ILE A 434 20.68 -20.44 17.38
N PRO A 435 21.32 -21.22 18.27
CA PRO A 435 20.60 -22.05 19.24
C PRO A 435 19.67 -21.26 20.16
N ASP A 436 20.13 -20.10 20.65
CA ASP A 436 19.37 -19.21 21.51
C ASP A 436 19.71 -17.75 21.21
N ILE A 437 18.73 -16.99 20.72
CA ILE A 437 18.89 -15.57 20.35
C ILE A 437 19.22 -14.65 21.54
N ARG A 438 19.02 -15.14 22.77
CA ARG A 438 19.35 -14.44 24.02
C ARG A 438 20.84 -14.48 24.36
N GLN A 439 21.58 -15.39 23.74
CA GLN A 439 23.02 -15.53 23.91
C GLN A 439 23.78 -14.80 22.80
N SER A 440 25.00 -14.36 23.09
CA SER A 440 25.83 -13.69 22.08
C SER A 440 26.25 -14.68 20.99
N TRP A 441 26.14 -14.27 19.71
CA TRP A 441 26.72 -15.02 18.59
C TRP A 441 28.24 -15.20 18.71
N LEU A 442 28.92 -14.40 19.54
CA LEU A 442 30.36 -14.55 19.81
C LEU A 442 30.66 -15.81 20.65
N GLU A 443 29.66 -16.33 21.36
CA GLU A 443 29.76 -17.44 22.29
C GLU A 443 28.95 -18.68 21.83
N SER A 444 28.24 -18.56 20.71
CA SER A 444 27.33 -19.59 20.17
C SER A 444 27.66 -19.91 18.72
N ASP A 445 27.40 -21.14 18.26
CA ASP A 445 27.48 -21.47 16.83
C ASP A 445 26.31 -20.78 16.11
N ALA A 446 26.58 -19.62 15.53
CA ALA A 446 25.59 -18.80 14.82
C ALA A 446 26.03 -18.61 13.37
N ALA A 447 25.07 -18.47 12.46
CA ALA A 447 25.39 -18.21 11.06
C ALA A 447 24.30 -17.40 10.37
N ILE A 448 24.71 -16.41 9.58
CA ILE A 448 23.82 -15.66 8.69
C ILE A 448 23.60 -16.52 7.44
N CYS A 449 22.35 -16.94 7.22
CA CYS A 449 21.99 -17.76 6.07
C CYS A 449 21.67 -16.93 4.83
N GLU A 450 21.03 -15.78 5.03
CA GLU A 450 20.57 -14.91 3.96
C GLU A 450 20.45 -13.47 4.46
N VAL A 451 20.65 -12.51 3.55
CA VAL A 451 20.31 -11.10 3.77
C VAL A 451 19.42 -10.65 2.63
N ASN A 452 18.16 -10.42 2.94
CA ASN A 452 17.12 -10.05 1.99
C ASN A 452 17.03 -8.53 1.86
N ALA A 453 17.29 -8.00 0.66
CA ALA A 453 17.22 -6.56 0.39
C ALA A 453 15.79 -6.03 0.23
N GLN A 454 14.81 -6.91 -0.03
CA GLN A 454 13.38 -6.58 -0.13
C GLN A 454 12.61 -7.47 0.84
N PRO A 455 12.80 -7.31 2.17
CA PRO A 455 12.14 -8.18 3.14
C PRO A 455 10.61 -8.03 3.05
N GLN A 456 9.91 -9.15 3.24
CA GLN A 456 8.46 -9.12 3.47
C GLN A 456 8.18 -8.93 4.95
N PHE A 457 7.36 -7.94 5.28
CA PHE A 457 7.00 -7.68 6.66
C PHE A 457 5.80 -8.49 7.09
N GLY A 458 4.80 -8.67 6.22
CA GLY A 458 3.54 -9.37 6.50
C GLY A 458 2.68 -8.69 7.58
N PRO A 459 1.34 -8.85 7.55
CA PRO A 459 0.46 -8.20 8.53
C PRO A 459 0.71 -8.69 9.97
N VAL A 460 0.95 -9.99 10.15
CA VAL A 460 1.14 -10.63 11.47
C VAL A 460 2.52 -10.40 12.04
N THR A 461 3.52 -10.47 11.17
CA THR A 461 4.93 -10.60 11.55
C THR A 461 5.56 -9.26 11.91
N ALA A 462 5.27 -8.21 11.13
CA ALA A 462 5.91 -6.91 11.29
C ALA A 462 5.04 -5.76 10.74
N GLY A 463 3.71 -5.88 10.82
CA GLY A 463 2.78 -4.88 10.26
C GLY A 463 2.93 -3.46 10.83
N HIS A 464 3.39 -3.32 12.07
CA HIS A 464 3.67 -2.01 12.68
C HIS A 464 4.91 -1.31 12.07
N LEU A 465 5.76 -2.02 11.32
CA LEU A 465 6.94 -1.42 10.68
C LEU A 465 6.59 -0.61 9.43
N TYR A 466 5.46 -0.85 8.76
CA TYR A 466 5.09 -0.07 7.57
C TYR A 466 5.02 1.45 7.85
N PRO A 467 4.30 1.94 8.88
CA PRO A 467 4.32 3.36 9.22
C PRO A 467 5.70 3.83 9.71
N GLU A 468 6.42 3.03 10.50
CA GLU A 468 7.77 3.39 10.99
C GLU A 468 8.76 3.60 9.83
N VAL A 469 8.77 2.69 8.86
CA VAL A 469 9.62 2.79 7.67
C VAL A 469 9.23 4.02 6.84
N LEU A 470 7.94 4.28 6.62
CA LEU A 470 7.50 5.48 5.91
C LEU A 470 7.94 6.77 6.61
N CYS A 471 7.76 6.89 7.92
CA CYS A 471 8.21 8.06 8.67
C CYS A 471 9.74 8.20 8.69
N GLY A 472 10.49 7.11 8.54
CA GLY A 472 11.94 7.14 8.42
C GLY A 472 12.47 7.46 7.02
N VAL A 473 11.66 7.26 5.98
CA VAL A 473 11.99 7.61 4.57
C VAL A 473 11.49 9.02 4.24
N ILE A 474 10.24 9.32 4.59
CA ILE A 474 9.54 10.55 4.21
C ILE A 474 9.76 11.64 5.26
N GLN A 475 10.19 12.82 4.82
CA GLN A 475 10.37 13.98 5.69
C GLN A 475 9.04 14.68 6.00
N GLY A 476 8.82 15.03 7.27
CA GLY A 476 7.62 15.73 7.71
C GLY A 476 6.36 14.92 7.39
N ASN A 477 5.35 15.57 6.80
CA ASN A 477 4.15 14.90 6.26
C ASN A 477 4.21 14.60 4.76
N GLY A 478 5.40 14.65 4.15
CA GLY A 478 5.60 14.37 2.73
C GLY A 478 5.01 15.41 1.77
N ARG A 479 4.38 16.49 2.25
CA ARG A 479 3.77 17.53 1.39
C ARG A 479 4.70 18.71 1.19
N ILE A 480 4.55 19.40 0.07
CA ILE A 480 5.10 20.73 -0.17
C ILE A 480 3.96 21.75 -0.13
N PRO A 481 4.22 23.01 0.25
CA PRO A 481 3.21 24.06 0.16
C PRO A 481 2.79 24.25 -1.30
N LEU A 482 1.48 24.20 -1.55
CA LEU A 482 0.88 24.34 -2.88
C LEU A 482 -0.10 25.52 -2.95
N THR A 483 0.06 26.36 -3.97
CA THR A 483 -0.86 27.46 -4.27
C THR A 483 -1.57 27.21 -5.60
N LEU A 484 -2.90 27.37 -5.59
CA LEU A 484 -3.73 27.40 -6.79
C LEU A 484 -4.21 28.84 -7.03
N ILE A 485 -3.88 29.41 -8.20
CA ILE A 485 -4.30 30.75 -8.61
C ILE A 485 -5.31 30.63 -9.76
N LEU A 486 -6.46 31.28 -9.60
CA LEU A 486 -7.53 31.31 -10.60
C LEU A 486 -7.57 32.69 -11.29
N GLY A 487 -7.50 32.71 -12.61
CA GLY A 487 -7.65 33.93 -13.42
C GLY A 487 -6.49 34.92 -13.24
N ASP A 488 -5.25 34.44 -13.28
CA ASP A 488 -4.04 35.23 -13.03
C ASP A 488 -3.73 36.25 -14.14
N SER A 489 -4.50 37.35 -14.17
CA SER A 489 -4.33 38.42 -15.14
C SER A 489 -3.16 39.37 -14.84
N GLN A 490 -2.67 39.39 -13.59
CA GLN A 490 -1.66 40.35 -13.11
C GLN A 490 -0.25 39.75 -12.97
N ASN A 491 -0.05 38.53 -13.49
CA ASN A 491 1.18 37.73 -13.36
C ASN A 491 1.59 37.50 -11.89
N LEU A 492 0.60 37.34 -11.02
CA LEU A 492 0.78 37.12 -9.59
C LEU A 492 1.55 35.81 -9.33
N ALA A 493 1.34 34.77 -10.14
CA ALA A 493 2.12 33.52 -10.05
C ALA A 493 3.62 33.76 -10.25
N LEU A 494 4.00 34.63 -11.21
CA LEU A 494 5.39 34.99 -11.47
C LEU A 494 5.98 35.81 -10.31
N ARG A 495 5.23 36.79 -9.80
CA ARG A 495 5.67 37.66 -8.69
C ARG A 495 5.84 36.88 -7.39
N LEU A 496 4.88 36.01 -7.07
CA LEU A 496 4.94 35.10 -5.93
C LEU A 496 6.16 34.17 -6.05
N GLY A 497 6.35 33.57 -7.23
CA GLY A 497 7.50 32.69 -7.46
C GLY A 497 8.85 33.40 -7.28
N LYS A 498 8.99 34.64 -7.77
CA LYS A 498 10.19 35.46 -7.53
C LYS A 498 10.42 35.77 -6.06
N THR A 499 9.36 36.12 -5.33
CA THR A 499 9.42 36.49 -3.92
C THR A 499 9.83 35.30 -3.03
N LEU A 500 9.27 34.12 -3.29
CA LEU A 500 9.67 32.88 -2.63
C LEU A 500 11.12 32.49 -2.95
N ALA A 501 11.54 32.62 -4.22
CA ALA A 501 12.92 32.34 -4.63
C ALA A 501 13.93 33.28 -3.94
N GLN A 502 13.60 34.56 -3.75
CA GLN A 502 14.42 35.50 -2.96
C GLN A 502 14.57 35.08 -1.50
N SER A 503 13.61 34.30 -0.97
CA SER A 503 13.65 33.71 0.37
C SER A 503 14.42 32.37 0.41
N GLY A 504 15.08 31.99 -0.69
CA GLY A 504 15.86 30.75 -0.80
C GLY A 504 15.04 29.49 -1.02
N VAL A 505 13.74 29.60 -1.32
CA VAL A 505 12.87 28.45 -1.57
C VAL A 505 12.96 28.02 -3.02
N GLN A 506 13.13 26.73 -3.26
CA GLN A 506 13.09 26.21 -4.63
C GLN A 506 11.64 26.12 -5.17
N VAL A 507 11.20 27.15 -5.89
CA VAL A 507 9.85 27.21 -6.48
C VAL A 507 9.72 26.48 -7.82
N GLY A 508 8.69 25.63 -7.91
CA GLY A 508 8.08 25.18 -9.16
C GLY A 508 6.85 26.03 -9.48
N ARG A 509 6.75 26.52 -10.72
CA ARG A 509 5.62 27.33 -11.18
C ARG A 509 5.07 26.78 -12.48
N ALA A 510 3.77 26.59 -12.54
CA ALA A 510 3.05 26.23 -13.74
C ALA A 510 1.99 27.29 -14.04
N ASP A 511 1.95 27.74 -15.28
CA ASP A 511 0.93 28.68 -15.78
C ASP A 511 0.46 28.24 -17.18
N PHE A 512 -0.25 29.13 -17.87
CA PHE A 512 -0.75 28.87 -19.22
C PHE A 512 0.36 28.71 -20.28
N ASP A 513 1.53 29.30 -20.07
CA ASP A 513 2.63 29.29 -21.03
C ASP A 513 3.54 28.07 -20.86
N GLY A 514 3.67 27.57 -19.62
CA GLY A 514 4.37 26.32 -19.35
C GLY A 514 4.73 26.09 -17.88
N CYS A 515 5.66 25.15 -17.69
CA CYS A 515 6.25 24.79 -16.41
C CYS A 515 7.62 25.48 -16.26
N TYR A 516 7.94 25.94 -15.06
CA TYR A 516 9.16 26.68 -14.74
C TYR A 516 9.72 26.25 -13.40
N LEU A 517 11.01 25.91 -13.36
CA LEU A 517 11.75 25.60 -12.14
C LEU A 517 12.77 26.70 -11.87
N GLN A 518 12.75 27.33 -10.69
CA GLN A 518 13.58 28.51 -10.40
C GLN A 518 13.46 29.63 -11.45
N GLY A 519 12.28 29.82 -12.02
CA GLY A 519 12.05 30.81 -13.08
C GLY A 519 12.62 30.42 -14.46
N GLN A 520 13.31 29.29 -14.58
CA GLN A 520 13.78 28.76 -15.87
C GLN A 520 12.73 27.83 -16.48
N PRO A 521 12.51 27.85 -17.81
CA PRO A 521 11.57 26.93 -18.45
C PRO A 521 11.93 25.47 -18.21
N ALA A 522 10.97 24.69 -17.69
CA ALA A 522 11.07 23.24 -17.46
C ALA A 522 10.27 22.42 -18.48
N SER A 523 9.38 23.06 -19.27
CA SER A 523 8.63 22.40 -20.34
C SER A 523 8.75 23.13 -21.68
N ARG A 524 8.62 22.37 -22.77
CA ARG A 524 8.38 22.93 -24.10
C ARG A 524 6.90 23.24 -24.28
N GLY A 525 6.60 24.52 -24.45
CA GLY A 525 5.25 25.02 -24.73
C GLY A 525 4.24 24.74 -23.62
N LYS A 526 2.98 25.04 -23.95
CA LYS A 526 1.83 24.92 -23.05
C LYS A 526 1.57 23.47 -22.67
N LYS A 527 1.21 23.25 -21.41
CA LYS A 527 0.79 21.97 -20.86
C LYS A 527 -0.59 22.17 -20.21
N GLY A 528 -1.41 21.12 -20.22
CA GLY A 528 -2.70 21.16 -19.52
C GLY A 528 -2.49 21.27 -18.01
N ALA A 529 -3.38 21.99 -17.31
CA ALA A 529 -3.25 22.27 -15.87
C ALA A 529 -3.02 21.01 -15.03
N TYR A 530 -3.69 19.90 -15.36
CA TYR A 530 -3.48 18.61 -14.71
C TYR A 530 -2.04 18.11 -14.86
N ILE A 531 -1.51 18.07 -16.08
CA ILE A 531 -0.15 17.59 -16.36
C ILE A 531 0.88 18.48 -15.65
N SER A 532 0.71 19.80 -15.71
CA SER A 532 1.62 20.74 -15.07
C SER A 532 1.61 20.62 -13.56
N GLY A 533 0.42 20.44 -12.95
CA GLY A 533 0.32 20.23 -11.51
C GLY A 533 0.89 18.89 -11.06
N ARG A 534 0.73 17.82 -11.86
CA ARG A 534 1.39 16.53 -11.60
C ARG A 534 2.91 16.65 -11.65
N TRP A 535 3.44 17.46 -12.57
CA TRP A 535 4.87 17.78 -12.59
C TRP A 535 5.31 18.51 -11.32
N LEU A 536 4.57 19.52 -10.84
CA LEU A 536 4.94 20.27 -9.62
C LEU A 536 5.17 19.36 -8.40
N ILE A 537 4.34 18.33 -8.24
CA ILE A 537 4.44 17.40 -7.11
C ILE A 537 5.38 16.21 -7.37
N ALA A 538 5.85 16.01 -8.59
CA ALA A 538 6.77 14.93 -8.95
C ALA A 538 8.22 15.41 -9.15
N GLU A 539 8.42 16.71 -9.41
CA GLU A 539 9.74 17.30 -9.62
C GLU A 539 10.54 17.38 -8.30
N PRO A 540 11.65 16.63 -8.14
CA PRO A 540 12.39 16.54 -6.88
C PRO A 540 13.01 17.86 -6.41
N ALA A 541 13.17 18.83 -7.31
CA ALA A 541 13.69 20.16 -6.97
C ALA A 541 12.61 21.13 -6.46
N VAL A 542 11.33 20.76 -6.46
CA VAL A 542 10.26 21.68 -6.04
C VAL A 542 10.05 21.60 -4.53
N GLU A 543 10.38 22.69 -3.83
CA GLU A 543 10.08 22.91 -2.41
C GLU A 543 8.73 23.61 -2.20
N ALA A 544 8.23 24.35 -3.19
CA ALA A 544 6.94 25.03 -3.16
C ALA A 544 6.36 25.11 -4.58
N GLY A 545 5.09 24.72 -4.74
CA GLY A 545 4.42 24.68 -6.04
C GLY A 545 3.39 25.79 -6.22
N ILE A 546 3.37 26.42 -7.39
CA ILE A 546 2.36 27.40 -7.79
C ILE A 546 1.72 26.93 -9.09
N LEU A 547 0.43 26.65 -9.08
CA LEU A 547 -0.36 26.33 -10.26
C LEU A 547 -1.32 27.48 -10.57
N SER A 548 -1.13 28.15 -11.70
CA SER A 548 -2.03 29.17 -12.22
C SER A 548 -2.90 28.57 -13.33
N ILE A 549 -4.22 28.75 -13.24
CA ILE A 549 -5.17 28.35 -14.26
C ILE A 549 -6.06 29.52 -14.66
N ASN A 550 -6.33 29.62 -15.96
CA ASN A 550 -7.18 30.66 -16.54
C ASN A 550 -8.44 30.10 -17.19
N ASP A 551 -8.69 28.80 -17.06
CA ASP A 551 -9.84 28.12 -17.66
C ASP A 551 -10.43 27.07 -16.69
N ALA A 552 -11.55 26.46 -17.09
CA ALA A 552 -12.24 25.44 -16.31
C ALA A 552 -11.77 23.99 -16.65
N SER A 553 -10.55 23.80 -17.18
CA SER A 553 -10.05 22.47 -17.60
C SER A 553 -9.96 21.45 -16.47
N LEU A 554 -9.79 21.90 -15.22
CA LEU A 554 -9.77 21.03 -14.04
C LEU A 554 -11.13 20.38 -13.74
N LEU A 555 -12.26 20.92 -14.23
CA LEU A 555 -13.56 20.23 -14.13
C LEU A 555 -13.59 18.92 -14.93
N LYS A 556 -12.76 18.80 -15.97
CA LYS A 556 -12.67 17.60 -16.82
C LYS A 556 -11.59 16.64 -16.37
N THR A 557 -10.67 17.09 -15.52
CA THR A 557 -9.47 16.32 -15.15
C THR A 557 -9.35 16.04 -13.65
N GLY A 558 -10.08 16.76 -12.80
CA GLY A 558 -9.84 16.79 -11.36
C GLY A 558 -8.60 17.62 -10.99
N LEU A 559 -8.37 17.80 -9.69
CA LEU A 559 -7.14 18.44 -9.20
C LEU A 559 -5.93 17.50 -9.39
N PRO A 560 -4.76 18.03 -9.75
CA PRO A 560 -3.55 17.20 -9.89
C PRO A 560 -2.96 16.72 -8.55
N PHE A 561 -3.40 17.30 -7.45
CA PHE A 561 -3.04 16.97 -6.08
C PHE A 561 -4.31 16.85 -5.23
N ASP A 562 -4.25 16.05 -4.18
CA ASP A 562 -5.36 15.77 -3.27
C ASP A 562 -5.68 16.95 -2.34
N ARG A 563 -4.67 17.75 -2.00
CA ARG A 563 -4.79 18.94 -1.15
C ARG A 563 -3.82 20.04 -1.57
N PHE A 564 -4.15 21.27 -1.23
CA PHE A 564 -3.29 22.45 -1.37
C PHE A 564 -3.53 23.45 -0.24
N ASP A 565 -2.65 24.44 -0.09
CA ASP A 565 -2.57 25.30 1.09
C ASP A 565 -3.17 26.69 0.88
N LEU A 566 -3.20 27.16 -0.37
CA LEU A 566 -3.59 28.52 -0.67
C LEU A 566 -4.39 28.57 -1.96
N LEU A 567 -5.61 29.09 -1.87
CA LEU A 567 -6.40 29.46 -3.04
C LEU A 567 -6.30 30.96 -3.26
N VAL A 568 -5.98 31.39 -4.48
CA VAL A 568 -6.02 32.81 -4.87
C VAL A 568 -7.02 32.99 -6.01
N VAL A 569 -8.05 33.78 -5.78
CA VAL A 569 -9.03 34.18 -6.80
C VAL A 569 -8.60 35.55 -7.34
N ALA A 570 -7.83 35.55 -8.43
CA ALA A 570 -7.24 36.74 -9.02
C ALA A 570 -8.09 37.35 -10.15
N GLY A 571 -9.06 36.60 -10.67
CA GLY A 571 -9.94 37.06 -11.74
C GLY A 571 -10.88 35.97 -12.24
N PRO A 572 -11.72 36.27 -13.24
CA PRO A 572 -12.61 35.30 -13.85
C PRO A 572 -11.83 34.26 -14.66
N LEU A 573 -12.40 33.06 -14.78
CA LEU A 573 -11.94 32.05 -15.72
C LEU A 573 -12.41 32.40 -17.13
N THR A 574 -11.64 32.00 -18.14
CA THR A 574 -11.96 32.18 -19.55
C THR A 574 -12.59 30.91 -20.14
N GLY A 575 -13.47 31.08 -21.14
CA GLY A 575 -14.12 29.98 -21.87
C GLY A 575 -15.66 30.04 -21.85
N PRO A 576 -16.34 29.35 -22.79
CA PRO A 576 -17.77 29.49 -23.06
C PRO A 576 -18.69 29.16 -21.86
N ASP A 577 -18.24 28.33 -20.92
CA ASP A 577 -19.05 27.90 -19.76
C ASP A 577 -18.53 28.45 -18.40
N SER A 578 -17.51 29.32 -18.43
CA SER A 578 -16.75 29.75 -17.25
C SER A 578 -17.60 30.48 -16.19
N HIS A 579 -18.48 31.39 -16.60
CA HIS A 579 -19.33 32.16 -15.67
C HIS A 579 -20.36 31.30 -14.92
N ASN A 580 -20.95 30.30 -15.59
CA ASN A 580 -21.99 29.46 -14.99
C ASN A 580 -21.39 28.33 -14.13
N LEU A 581 -20.18 27.88 -14.45
CA LEU A 581 -19.54 26.75 -13.76
C LEU A 581 -18.61 27.17 -12.62
N LEU A 582 -18.24 28.44 -12.51
CA LEU A 582 -17.32 28.93 -11.47
C LEU A 582 -17.82 28.65 -10.04
N PRO A 583 -19.10 28.87 -9.66
CA PRO A 583 -19.59 28.52 -8.33
C PRO A 583 -19.42 27.04 -8.01
N VAL A 584 -19.76 26.17 -8.97
CA VAL A 584 -19.64 24.71 -8.83
C VAL A 584 -18.17 24.31 -8.72
N PHE A 585 -17.31 24.89 -9.56
CA PHE A 585 -15.88 24.64 -9.53
C PHE A 585 -15.26 25.04 -8.19
N LEU A 586 -15.57 26.23 -7.69
CA LEU A 586 -15.12 26.71 -6.37
C LEU A 586 -15.60 25.77 -5.25
N ALA A 587 -16.87 25.39 -5.25
CA ALA A 587 -17.45 24.50 -4.23
C ALA A 587 -16.75 23.15 -4.16
N VAL A 588 -16.26 22.65 -5.30
CA VAL A 588 -15.55 21.37 -5.38
C VAL A 588 -14.09 21.50 -4.96
N ILE A 589 -13.34 22.49 -5.46
CA ILE A 589 -11.91 22.62 -5.15
C ILE A 589 -11.65 23.11 -3.73
N LEU A 590 -12.57 23.89 -3.14
CA LEU A 590 -12.43 24.41 -1.76
C LEU A 590 -12.38 23.28 -0.72
N GLN A 591 -12.99 22.13 -1.02
CA GLN A 591 -12.88 20.94 -0.15
C GLN A 591 -11.44 20.41 -0.03
N SER A 592 -10.59 20.69 -1.02
CA SER A 592 -9.18 20.30 -1.05
C SER A 592 -8.23 21.42 -0.57
N CYS A 593 -8.75 22.61 -0.26
CA CYS A 593 -7.98 23.72 0.26
C CYS A 593 -7.87 23.61 1.79
N THR A 594 -6.66 23.53 2.33
CA THR A 594 -6.43 23.40 3.78
C THR A 594 -6.11 24.72 4.48
N GLY A 595 -5.83 25.78 3.74
CA GLY A 595 -5.48 27.09 4.28
C GLY A 595 -6.39 28.22 3.79
N PRO A 596 -5.92 29.48 3.82
CA PRO A 596 -6.75 30.64 3.51
C PRO A 596 -7.12 30.73 2.02
N VAL A 597 -8.20 31.46 1.77
CA VAL A 597 -8.62 31.89 0.43
C VAL A 597 -8.35 33.39 0.31
N CYS A 598 -7.58 33.78 -0.69
CA CYS A 598 -7.21 35.16 -0.96
C CYS A 598 -7.91 35.66 -2.22
N ILE A 599 -8.45 36.87 -2.16
CA ILE A 599 -9.19 37.50 -3.26
C ILE A 599 -8.47 38.78 -3.65
N THR A 600 -8.16 38.98 -4.93
CA THR A 600 -7.63 40.27 -5.39
C THR A 600 -8.76 41.31 -5.46
N PRO A 601 -8.50 42.60 -5.24
CA PRO A 601 -9.51 43.65 -5.32
C PRO A 601 -10.21 43.71 -6.68
N ASP A 602 -11.45 44.22 -6.70
CA ASP A 602 -12.22 44.58 -7.89
C ASP A 602 -12.49 43.45 -8.91
N ASN A 603 -12.41 42.19 -8.48
CA ASN A 603 -12.62 41.04 -9.38
C ASN A 603 -14.10 40.62 -9.54
N GLY A 604 -15.03 41.23 -8.80
CA GLY A 604 -16.46 40.94 -8.86
C GLY A 604 -16.89 39.56 -8.33
N LEU A 605 -15.98 38.82 -7.69
CA LEU A 605 -16.19 37.44 -7.20
C LEU A 605 -16.21 37.33 -5.68
N GLN A 606 -16.03 38.43 -4.95
CA GLN A 606 -15.91 38.42 -3.49
C GLN A 606 -17.11 37.77 -2.81
N GLU A 607 -18.33 38.24 -3.10
CA GLU A 607 -19.56 37.71 -2.50
C GLU A 607 -19.73 36.21 -2.80
N LEU A 608 -19.41 35.78 -4.03
CA LEU A 608 -19.46 34.37 -4.40
C LEU A 608 -18.49 33.54 -3.56
N VAL A 609 -17.24 33.98 -3.44
CA VAL A 609 -16.21 33.25 -2.69
C VAL A 609 -16.54 33.18 -1.21
N GLU A 610 -17.00 34.29 -0.61
CA GLU A 610 -17.44 34.34 0.78
C GLU A 610 -18.62 33.39 1.05
N ASN A 611 -19.56 33.26 0.10
CA ASN A 611 -20.70 32.35 0.23
C ASN A 611 -20.31 30.88 0.12
N VAL A 612 -19.34 30.52 -0.73
CA VAL A 612 -18.94 29.12 -0.93
C VAL A 612 -17.84 28.68 0.04
N SER A 613 -17.01 29.60 0.54
CA SER A 613 -15.89 29.31 1.43
C SER A 613 -16.33 29.27 2.90
N VAL A 614 -17.02 28.19 3.27
CA VAL A 614 -17.57 28.01 4.63
C VAL A 614 -16.50 27.66 5.66
N ARG A 615 -15.47 26.91 5.26
CA ARG A 615 -14.46 26.33 6.19
C ARG A 615 -13.14 27.11 6.23
N ASN A 616 -12.84 27.89 5.20
CA ASN A 616 -11.54 28.52 5.03
C ASN A 616 -11.64 30.02 5.32
N PRO A 617 -10.65 30.61 6.00
CA PRO A 617 -10.64 32.06 6.20
C PRO A 617 -10.45 32.76 4.85
N VAL A 618 -11.36 33.69 4.55
CA VAL A 618 -11.31 34.52 3.33
C VAL A 618 -10.67 35.86 3.65
N SER A 619 -9.75 36.31 2.80
CA SER A 619 -9.10 37.63 2.93
C SER A 619 -9.01 38.33 1.58
N VAL A 620 -9.21 39.66 1.59
CA VAL A 620 -9.00 40.51 0.41
C VAL A 620 -7.57 41.04 0.46
N LEU A 621 -6.81 40.79 -0.60
CA LEU A 621 -5.42 41.22 -0.72
C LEU A 621 -5.36 42.73 -0.98
N GLY A 622 -4.71 43.48 -0.10
CA GLY A 622 -4.50 44.92 -0.27
C GLY A 622 -3.24 45.25 -1.08
N GLY A 623 -3.13 46.49 -1.53
CA GLY A 623 -1.92 47.04 -2.14
C GLY A 623 -1.67 46.61 -3.58
N SER A 624 -0.47 46.94 -4.06
CA SER A 624 0.06 46.62 -5.39
C SER A 624 0.29 45.11 -5.57
N PRO A 625 0.35 44.59 -6.82
CA PRO A 625 0.59 43.16 -7.07
C PRO A 625 1.88 42.61 -6.46
N ASP A 626 2.89 43.45 -6.25
CA ASP A 626 4.13 43.06 -5.56
C ASP A 626 3.93 42.92 -4.05
N GLU A 627 3.19 43.84 -3.41
CA GLU A 627 2.81 43.73 -1.99
C GLU A 627 1.91 42.51 -1.75
N GLN A 628 0.98 42.23 -2.67
CA GLN A 628 0.15 41.02 -2.63
C GLN A 628 1.01 39.75 -2.71
N ALA A 629 2.02 39.72 -3.59
CA ALA A 629 2.94 38.59 -3.70
C ALA A 629 3.76 38.35 -2.42
N VAL A 630 4.14 39.42 -1.71
CA VAL A 630 4.83 39.33 -0.41
C VAL A 630 3.94 38.68 0.65
N GLU A 631 2.66 39.09 0.73
CA GLU A 631 1.73 38.48 1.69
C GLU A 631 1.45 37.01 1.37
N LEU A 632 1.26 36.67 0.09
CA LEU A 632 1.09 35.27 -0.34
C LEU A 632 2.35 34.43 -0.04
N ALA A 633 3.54 34.98 -0.23
CA ALA A 633 4.79 34.30 0.11
C ALA A 633 4.89 34.01 1.62
N ARG A 634 4.46 34.95 2.47
CA ARG A 634 4.39 34.77 3.92
C ARG A 634 3.48 33.58 4.30
N LEU A 635 2.30 33.49 3.68
CA LEU A 635 1.37 32.37 3.90
C LEU A 635 1.96 31.03 3.44
N MET A 636 2.63 30.99 2.29
CA MET A 636 3.30 29.78 1.79
C MET A 636 4.46 29.33 2.68
N LEU A 637 5.24 30.27 3.24
CA LEU A 637 6.31 29.94 4.18
C LEU A 637 5.75 29.36 5.49
N ALA A 638 4.64 29.89 6.01
CA ALA A 638 3.96 29.30 7.15
C ALA A 638 3.41 27.89 6.84
N ALA A 639 2.90 27.66 5.63
CA ALA A 639 2.51 26.31 5.18
C ALA A 639 3.71 25.35 5.12
N ARG A 640 4.86 25.82 4.62
CA ARG A 640 6.11 25.05 4.59
C ARG A 640 6.52 24.57 5.98
N GLU A 641 6.45 25.45 6.99
CA GLU A 641 6.74 25.12 8.39
C GLU A 641 5.77 24.05 8.93
N ARG A 642 4.47 24.19 8.68
CA ARG A 642 3.47 23.16 9.07
C ARG A 642 3.82 21.80 8.48
N HIS A 643 4.24 21.75 7.22
CA HIS A 643 4.57 20.48 6.59
C HIS A 643 5.89 19.87 7.11
N GLN A 644 6.81 20.64 7.69
CA GLN A 644 8.06 20.09 8.25
C GLN A 644 7.84 19.26 9.51
N GLN A 645 6.70 19.42 10.18
CA GLN A 645 6.39 18.64 11.38
C GLN A 645 6.25 17.16 11.02
N PRO A 646 6.92 16.24 11.73
CA PRO A 646 6.79 14.82 11.50
C PRO A 646 5.35 14.38 11.80
N VAL A 647 4.87 13.38 11.06
CA VAL A 647 3.58 12.76 11.33
C VAL A 647 3.75 11.77 12.48
N SER A 648 2.89 11.87 13.50
CA SER A 648 2.66 10.83 14.50
C SER A 648 1.40 10.03 14.15
N GLU A 649 1.34 8.76 14.55
CA GLU A 649 0.10 7.96 14.43
C GLU A 649 -1.02 8.38 15.41
N GLU A 650 -0.71 9.23 16.42
CA GLU A 650 -1.71 9.93 17.25
C GLU A 650 -2.49 10.97 16.43
#